data_AF-A0A2G5D5K2-F1
#
_entry.id   AF-A0A2G5D5K2-F1
#
_cell.length_a   1.000
_cell.length_b   1.000
_cell.length_c   1.000
_cell.angle_alpha   90.00
_cell.angle_beta   90.00
_cell.angle_gamma   90.00
#
_symmetry.space_group_name_H-M   'P 1'
#
loop_
_entity.id
_entity.type
_entity.pdbx_description
1 polymer ?
#
loop_
_entity_poly.entity_id
_entity_poly.type
_entity_poly.pdbx_seq_one_letter_code
_entity_poly.pdbx_strand_id
1 'polypeptide(L)'
;MSKSIDMASKQQQEVQSGVPYLGESHDVDDDMYYTTEEDDDDGGKSTVRPPPYFGNTPVFDEISELYISGEDDSIIVQYDDDVDELFFNIMRRKFNPSSHSFIWRCLLFWYLFPTNYEFYMDDIIQLWIAQGYIHIPLNQVKTMEDIGILLFEEFGRLQVIILSHIDSSTGRLRYKLNPTFVDQLQGQPNENNHYYRLDNVNAYISESTLHASLRDTIDLITFKDLYQAKKLYTLLILHEQGSRLHQIPRDLFLKLPSLRALDLSHTCITELPNSIGNLEDLRYLNLSGTLITTLPESLCDLYQMQTLKLKGCLKLLRLPKGMSKLINLRHLDVDVSCLLVSMPPRFGDLVELQTLPAFFVGKENGCHITELKNMANLRGTFRILRLENVSGSNEAKEAALHQKKYLDKLEYHWTKLQDGLDLLENLQPHAQVQELQIVGYAGAKFPSWIGNPIFSILTAITIHDCRNCQLLPRLGKLPSLKTLCLSNMVAVSTIDDQFCGRDTVSRVRDFVRFRGKRSASNTSVAFRTLETLTLKSLLSLEEWIGMKELDFPHLEKLNISDCPKLTALPKISFLDNLKKLEISFCSSLKSFPNEGLPISLQDLVITDCPVLKEQCHKDKGEDWRKLVLVPNVWIDYQLISQNEGEKNDKPTTTPSNPRSFLSIIILKYFRHKGETAKYVSNDGKELNYDSSGKYSSNSVPPTPRSEGEILQSSNLKSFSFSELKNATRNFRPDSVLGEGGFGSVFKGWIDENALTATKPGTGIVIAVKRLNQEGFQGHREWLVEVNYLGQLYHPNLVRLIGYCLEDEHRLLVYEFMPRGSLKNHLFRRGSYFQPLSWSLRMKVALGAAKGLAFLHSAETKVIYRDFKTSNILLDSNYNAKLSDFGLAKDGPTGDKSHVSTRVMATYGYAAPEYLATVLVSFFLKCYLVD
;
A
#
# COMPACT_ATOMS: atom_id res chain seq x y z
N MET A 1 -62.58 -41.04 22.61
CA MET A 1 -61.43 -41.23 23.52
C MET A 1 -60.70 -42.49 23.13
N SER A 2 -59.38 -42.49 23.31
CA SER A 2 -58.34 -43.46 22.90
C SER A 2 -58.72 -44.95 22.82
N LYS A 3 -58.16 -45.65 21.80
CA LYS A 3 -57.33 -46.88 21.92
C LYS A 3 -56.86 -47.41 20.55
N SER A 4 -55.79 -48.20 20.63
CA SER A 4 -54.83 -48.80 19.69
C SER A 4 -55.34 -49.70 18.54
N ILE A 5 -54.38 -50.31 17.79
CA ILE A 5 -54.42 -51.50 16.87
C ILE A 5 -54.37 -51.11 15.37
N ASP A 6 -53.63 -51.72 14.42
CA ASP A 6 -52.47 -52.63 14.37
C ASP A 6 -52.08 -52.88 12.88
N MET A 7 -50.86 -53.39 12.67
CA MET A 7 -50.41 -54.35 11.63
C MET A 7 -50.74 -54.26 10.11
N ALA A 8 -49.65 -54.13 9.33
CA ALA A 8 -49.03 -55.12 8.41
C ALA A 8 -49.71 -55.63 7.10
N SER A 9 -48.92 -55.57 6.01
CA SER A 9 -48.78 -56.59 4.93
C SER A 9 -47.54 -56.23 4.07
N LYS A 10 -46.38 -56.93 4.12
CA LYS A 10 -45.95 -58.22 3.49
C LYS A 10 -46.19 -58.25 1.96
N GLN A 11 -45.24 -58.59 1.07
CA GLN A 11 -44.29 -59.74 0.94
C GLN A 11 -43.00 -59.30 0.18
N GLN A 12 -41.74 -59.75 0.42
CA GLN A 12 -41.08 -61.08 0.16
C GLN A 12 -41.23 -61.57 -1.30
N GLN A 13 -40.24 -62.02 -2.09
CA GLN A 13 -38.97 -62.78 -1.93
C GLN A 13 -38.12 -62.61 -3.23
N GLU A 14 -36.79 -62.45 -3.15
CA GLU A 14 -35.72 -63.42 -3.50
C GLU A 14 -35.92 -64.29 -4.76
N VAL A 15 -34.99 -64.21 -5.74
CA VAL A 15 -34.26 -65.36 -6.33
C VAL A 15 -32.90 -64.88 -6.88
N GLN A 16 -31.86 -65.64 -6.51
CA GLN A 16 -30.46 -65.58 -6.95
C GLN A 16 -30.26 -65.99 -8.43
N SER A 17 -29.20 -65.51 -9.07
CA SER A 17 -28.10 -66.33 -9.66
C SER A 17 -27.43 -65.65 -10.86
N GLY A 18 -26.10 -65.81 -10.96
CA GLY A 18 -25.38 -65.67 -12.23
C GLY A 18 -24.18 -64.73 -12.23
N VAL A 19 -23.04 -65.19 -11.73
CA VAL A 19 -21.69 -64.76 -12.18
C VAL A 19 -21.35 -65.67 -13.38
N PRO A 20 -20.62 -65.23 -14.43
CA PRO A 20 -19.16 -65.31 -14.38
C PRO A 20 -18.37 -64.18 -15.07
N TYR A 21 -17.09 -64.17 -14.68
CA TYR A 21 -15.91 -63.46 -15.18
C TYR A 21 -15.57 -63.66 -16.67
N LEU A 22 -14.55 -62.88 -17.10
CA LEU A 22 -13.73 -62.87 -18.35
C LEU A 22 -14.12 -61.69 -19.26
N GLY A 23 -13.23 -60.83 -19.74
CA GLY A 23 -11.78 -60.88 -19.94
C GLY A 23 -11.47 -60.15 -21.25
N GLU A 24 -10.24 -59.64 -21.40
CA GLU A 24 -9.64 -58.99 -22.59
C GLU A 24 -9.93 -57.48 -22.73
N SER A 25 -8.99 -56.55 -22.50
CA SER A 25 -7.61 -56.35 -23.01
C SER A 25 -7.54 -56.11 -24.52
N HIS A 26 -7.30 -54.87 -24.91
CA HIS A 26 -6.28 -54.55 -25.90
C HIS A 26 -5.77 -53.12 -25.70
N ASP A 27 -4.52 -53.04 -25.26
CA ASP A 27 -3.58 -51.96 -25.48
C ASP A 27 -3.49 -51.60 -26.97
N VAL A 28 -3.19 -50.35 -27.31
CA VAL A 28 -1.98 -49.98 -28.06
C VAL A 28 -1.65 -48.51 -27.74
N ASP A 29 -0.41 -48.34 -27.31
CA ASP A 29 0.35 -47.11 -27.10
C ASP A 29 0.32 -46.15 -28.32
N ASP A 30 0.54 -44.87 -28.05
CA ASP A 30 1.59 -44.17 -28.80
C ASP A 30 2.18 -43.05 -27.93
N ASP A 31 3.41 -43.34 -27.49
CA ASP A 31 4.41 -42.40 -27.03
C ASP A 31 4.67 -41.34 -28.10
N MET A 32 4.75 -40.07 -27.69
CA MET A 32 5.75 -39.17 -28.28
C MET A 32 6.43 -38.33 -27.20
N TYR A 33 7.66 -38.75 -26.93
CA TYR A 33 8.73 -38.03 -26.28
C TYR A 33 9.05 -36.71 -26.98
N TYR A 34 9.14 -35.62 -26.21
CA TYR A 34 10.20 -34.62 -26.38
C TYR A 34 10.77 -34.23 -25.02
N THR A 35 11.93 -34.83 -24.73
CA THR A 35 13.18 -34.26 -24.20
C THR A 35 13.12 -33.05 -23.26
N THR A 36 13.73 -33.28 -22.10
CA THR A 36 14.28 -32.32 -21.13
C THR A 36 15.26 -31.33 -21.75
N GLU A 37 15.05 -30.04 -21.50
CA GLU A 37 16.13 -29.07 -21.30
C GLU A 37 15.85 -28.27 -20.01
N GLU A 38 16.92 -28.12 -19.26
CA GLU A 38 17.05 -27.36 -18.02
C GLU A 38 17.03 -25.85 -18.31
N ASP A 39 16.97 -25.08 -17.22
CA ASP A 39 17.24 -23.64 -17.09
C ASP A 39 16.04 -22.66 -17.06
N ASP A 40 15.97 -22.06 -15.87
CA ASP A 40 15.68 -20.66 -15.55
C ASP A 40 14.21 -20.19 -15.51
N ASP A 41 13.57 -20.60 -14.41
CA ASP A 41 13.24 -19.71 -13.28
C ASP A 41 13.61 -18.21 -13.48
N ASP A 42 12.62 -17.42 -13.92
CA ASP A 42 12.13 -16.27 -13.15
C ASP A 42 10.70 -16.00 -13.64
N GLY A 43 9.68 -16.26 -12.84
CA GLY A 43 9.46 -15.53 -11.60
C GLY A 43 8.61 -14.31 -11.86
N GLY A 44 7.49 -14.50 -12.56
CA GLY A 44 6.36 -13.58 -12.55
C GLY A 44 5.81 -13.44 -11.12
N LYS A 45 6.41 -12.54 -10.34
CA LYS A 45 5.81 -11.97 -9.13
C LYS A 45 4.57 -11.19 -9.56
N SER A 46 3.40 -11.81 -9.39
CA SER A 46 2.14 -11.09 -9.29
C SER A 46 2.12 -10.32 -7.96
N THR A 47 2.79 -9.17 -7.98
CA THR A 47 2.40 -8.00 -7.21
C THR A 47 1.14 -7.43 -7.88
N VAL A 48 0.04 -7.25 -7.16
CA VAL A 48 -1.02 -6.38 -7.68
C VAL A 48 -0.46 -4.96 -7.65
N ARG A 49 -0.38 -4.40 -8.85
CA ARG A 49 0.37 -3.20 -9.22
C ARG A 49 -0.20 -1.93 -8.58
N PRO A 50 0.63 -1.00 -8.08
CA PRO A 50 0.29 0.43 -8.18
C PRO A 50 0.29 0.83 -9.67
N PRO A 51 -0.49 1.83 -10.13
CA PRO A 51 -0.32 2.35 -11.49
C PRO A 51 1.16 2.75 -11.69
N PRO A 52 1.74 2.51 -12.88
CA PRO A 52 3.14 2.81 -13.14
C PRO A 52 3.34 4.32 -13.07
N TYR A 53 4.12 4.78 -12.08
CA TYR A 53 4.61 6.15 -12.06
C TYR A 53 5.58 6.35 -13.24
N PHE A 54 5.09 7.11 -14.22
CA PHE A 54 5.83 7.81 -15.28
C PHE A 54 6.78 6.96 -16.14
N GLY A 55 6.19 6.13 -17.00
CA GLY A 55 6.85 5.77 -18.26
C GLY A 55 6.96 7.01 -19.16
N ASN A 56 8.06 7.12 -19.90
CA ASN A 56 8.35 8.25 -20.80
C ASN A 56 7.59 8.19 -22.14
N THR A 57 6.48 7.47 -22.23
CA THR A 57 5.59 7.48 -23.39
C THR A 57 4.44 8.47 -23.14
N PRO A 58 4.03 9.29 -24.12
CA PRO A 58 2.94 10.22 -23.91
C PRO A 58 1.64 9.41 -23.74
N VAL A 59 1.11 9.35 -22.51
CA VAL A 59 -0.21 8.75 -22.19
C VAL A 59 -1.32 9.33 -23.07
N PHE A 60 -1.14 10.56 -23.53
CA PHE A 60 -2.02 11.20 -24.49
C PHE A 60 -2.01 10.58 -25.89
N ASP A 61 -0.92 9.95 -26.35
CA ASP A 61 -0.90 9.28 -27.65
C ASP A 61 -1.69 7.96 -27.56
N GLU A 62 -1.53 7.20 -26.45
CA GLU A 62 -2.37 6.02 -26.17
C GLU A 62 -3.85 6.41 -26.02
N ILE A 63 -4.18 7.52 -25.33
CA ILE A 63 -5.57 8.00 -25.21
C ILE A 63 -6.11 8.56 -26.53
N SER A 64 -5.29 9.22 -27.35
CA SER A 64 -5.73 9.80 -28.63
C SER A 64 -5.97 8.71 -29.68
N GLU A 65 -5.11 7.68 -29.73
CA GLU A 65 -5.28 6.51 -30.61
C GLU A 65 -6.59 5.74 -30.32
N LEU A 66 -7.09 5.75 -29.08
CA LEU A 66 -8.36 5.13 -28.70
C LEU A 66 -9.60 5.78 -29.34
N TYR A 67 -9.49 7.02 -29.80
CA TYR A 67 -10.64 7.81 -30.28
C TYR A 67 -10.47 8.36 -31.71
N ILE A 68 -9.37 8.05 -32.41
CA ILE A 68 -9.15 8.46 -33.80
C ILE A 68 -9.55 7.31 -34.73
N SER A 69 -10.78 7.39 -35.26
CA SER A 69 -11.11 6.83 -36.58
C SER A 69 -11.65 7.96 -37.44
N GLY A 70 -10.77 8.69 -38.11
CA GLY A 70 -11.14 9.78 -39.00
C GLY A 70 -9.92 10.65 -39.30
N GLU A 71 -9.68 10.85 -40.58
CA GLU A 71 -8.46 11.34 -41.24
C GLU A 71 -7.99 12.75 -40.84
N ASP A 72 -6.73 13.03 -41.22
CA ASP A 72 -5.97 14.30 -41.23
C ASP A 72 -5.58 14.89 -39.85
N ASP A 73 -4.33 15.28 -39.56
CA ASP A 73 -3.27 15.78 -40.43
C ASP A 73 -1.90 15.76 -39.72
N SER A 74 -0.82 15.66 -40.51
CA SER A 74 0.56 15.81 -40.06
C SER A 74 0.88 17.28 -39.76
N ILE A 75 1.32 17.64 -38.54
CA ILE A 75 1.92 18.96 -38.26
C ILE A 75 3.18 18.84 -37.40
N ILE A 76 4.30 19.26 -37.96
CA ILE A 76 5.60 19.52 -37.31
C ILE A 76 5.55 20.95 -36.73
N VAL A 77 5.92 21.15 -35.46
CA VAL A 77 6.00 22.50 -34.85
C VAL A 77 7.41 22.79 -34.34
N GLN A 78 8.00 23.88 -34.85
CA GLN A 78 9.24 24.51 -34.37
C GLN A 78 8.97 25.35 -33.10
N TYR A 79 9.94 25.37 -32.20
CA TYR A 79 9.93 26.14 -30.95
C TYR A 79 10.40 27.58 -31.19
N ASP A 80 9.65 28.55 -30.70
CA ASP A 80 10.13 29.90 -30.42
C ASP A 80 9.45 30.46 -29.14
N ASP A 81 10.18 31.31 -28.43
CA ASP A 81 10.08 31.61 -26.98
C ASP A 81 8.86 32.44 -26.53
N ASP A 82 8.11 31.94 -25.52
CA ASP A 82 7.51 32.70 -24.40
C ASP A 82 6.78 31.74 -23.43
N VAL A 83 7.19 31.67 -22.14
CA VAL A 83 6.98 30.47 -21.28
C VAL A 83 5.67 30.47 -20.46
N ASP A 84 4.96 31.59 -20.30
CA ASP A 84 3.75 31.62 -19.47
C ASP A 84 2.42 31.45 -20.26
N GLU A 85 2.42 31.72 -21.57
CA GLU A 85 1.28 31.47 -22.46
C GLU A 85 1.30 30.07 -23.10
N LEU A 86 2.42 29.36 -22.95
CA LEU A 86 2.74 28.15 -23.71
C LEU A 86 1.94 26.93 -23.27
N PHE A 87 1.61 26.73 -21.99
CA PHE A 87 0.90 25.52 -21.54
C PHE A 87 -0.52 25.45 -22.10
N PHE A 88 -1.30 26.53 -21.98
CA PHE A 88 -2.65 26.59 -22.55
C PHE A 88 -2.61 26.61 -24.08
N ASN A 89 -1.64 27.28 -24.69
CA ASN A 89 -1.48 27.24 -26.14
C ASN A 89 -1.01 25.88 -26.65
N ILE A 90 -0.21 25.12 -25.89
CA ILE A 90 0.13 23.71 -26.19
C ILE A 90 -1.10 22.84 -26.00
N MET A 91 -1.82 22.93 -24.89
CA MET A 91 -3.04 22.12 -24.68
C MET A 91 -4.11 22.46 -25.72
N ARG A 92 -4.28 23.74 -26.06
CA ARG A 92 -5.20 24.20 -27.11
C ARG A 92 -4.72 23.75 -28.49
N ARG A 93 -3.43 23.91 -28.86
CA ARG A 93 -2.90 23.47 -30.17
C ARG A 93 -2.82 21.94 -30.31
N LYS A 94 -2.50 21.22 -29.23
CA LYS A 94 -2.35 19.76 -29.20
C LYS A 94 -3.69 19.02 -29.17
N PHE A 95 -4.74 19.64 -28.62
CA PHE A 95 -6.04 18.99 -28.42
C PHE A 95 -7.25 19.73 -28.99
N ASN A 96 -7.06 20.81 -29.77
CA ASN A 96 -8.14 21.50 -30.49
C ASN A 96 -7.87 21.59 -32.01
N PRO A 97 -8.58 20.77 -32.78
CA PRO A 97 -9.10 21.23 -34.07
C PRO A 97 -10.62 21.45 -34.06
N SER A 98 -11.34 21.04 -33.01
CA SER A 98 -12.76 21.38 -32.82
C SER A 98 -13.21 21.13 -31.37
N SER A 99 -14.24 21.83 -30.91
CA SER A 99 -14.87 21.84 -29.57
C SER A 99 -15.43 20.48 -29.04
N HIS A 100 -14.92 19.36 -29.54
CA HIS A 100 -15.43 18.00 -29.33
C HIS A 100 -14.47 17.07 -28.56
N SER A 101 -13.23 17.48 -28.27
CA SER A 101 -12.30 16.66 -27.46
C SER A 101 -12.78 16.51 -26.01
N PHE A 102 -13.02 15.28 -25.54
CA PHE A 102 -13.49 15.02 -24.18
C PHE A 102 -12.45 15.37 -23.12
N ILE A 103 -11.16 15.27 -23.45
CA ILE A 103 -10.04 15.68 -22.59
C ILE A 103 -10.15 17.17 -22.28
N TRP A 104 -10.44 17.98 -23.32
CA TRP A 104 -10.63 19.41 -23.17
C TRP A 104 -11.83 19.72 -22.26
N ARG A 105 -12.94 18.98 -22.40
CA ARG A 105 -14.11 19.13 -21.50
C ARG A 105 -13.78 18.76 -20.06
N CYS A 106 -13.00 17.71 -19.83
CA CYS A 106 -12.54 17.34 -18.49
C CYS A 106 -11.61 18.39 -17.89
N LEU A 107 -10.74 19.01 -18.69
CA LEU A 107 -9.87 20.12 -18.27
C LEU A 107 -10.69 21.37 -17.91
N LEU A 108 -11.69 21.75 -18.72
CA LEU A 108 -12.56 22.88 -18.42
C LEU A 108 -13.45 22.64 -17.19
N PHE A 109 -13.73 21.39 -16.84
CA PHE A 109 -14.53 21.06 -15.65
C PHE A 109 -13.91 21.60 -14.35
N TRP A 110 -12.60 21.82 -14.32
CA TRP A 110 -11.89 22.39 -13.17
C TRP A 110 -12.30 23.83 -12.83
N TYR A 111 -12.93 24.58 -13.77
CA TYR A 111 -13.48 25.92 -13.48
C TYR A 111 -14.50 25.93 -12.34
N LEU A 112 -15.11 24.78 -12.03
CA LEU A 112 -16.10 24.66 -10.96
C LEU A 112 -15.49 24.63 -9.56
N PHE A 113 -14.20 24.35 -9.41
CA PHE A 113 -13.62 24.11 -8.08
C PHE A 113 -12.75 25.30 -7.62
N PRO A 114 -12.90 25.78 -6.38
CA PRO A 114 -11.95 26.68 -5.74
C PRO A 114 -10.59 26.02 -5.56
N THR A 115 -9.52 26.82 -5.51
CA THR A 115 -8.14 26.32 -5.38
C THR A 115 -7.91 25.48 -4.13
N ASN A 116 -8.56 25.84 -3.02
CA ASN A 116 -8.41 25.17 -1.73
C ASN A 116 -9.41 24.02 -1.52
N TYR A 117 -10.32 23.80 -2.48
CA TYR A 117 -11.31 22.74 -2.36
C TYR A 117 -10.63 21.38 -2.53
N GLU A 118 -10.86 20.48 -1.57
CA GLU A 118 -10.27 19.16 -1.55
C GLU A 118 -11.27 18.09 -2.01
N PHE A 119 -10.81 17.18 -2.85
CA PHE A 119 -11.64 16.14 -3.44
C PHE A 119 -10.92 14.79 -3.51
N TYR A 120 -11.68 13.70 -3.59
CA TYR A 120 -11.15 12.39 -3.91
C TYR A 120 -11.15 12.17 -5.43
N MET A 121 -10.21 11.36 -5.93
CA MET A 121 -10.10 11.02 -7.34
C MET A 121 -11.40 10.46 -7.92
N ASP A 122 -12.01 9.48 -7.23
CA ASP A 122 -13.22 8.81 -7.69
C ASP A 122 -14.41 9.78 -7.85
N ASP A 123 -14.47 10.84 -7.03
CA ASP A 123 -15.55 11.82 -7.09
C ASP A 123 -15.50 12.59 -8.42
N ILE A 124 -14.31 13.00 -8.84
CA ILE A 124 -14.11 13.72 -10.09
C ILE A 124 -14.37 12.81 -11.30
N ILE A 125 -13.85 11.57 -11.26
CA ILE A 125 -14.06 10.61 -12.34
C ILE A 125 -15.55 10.32 -12.54
N GLN A 126 -16.30 10.09 -11.45
CA GLN A 126 -17.74 9.87 -11.50
C GLN A 126 -18.51 11.08 -12.03
N LEU A 127 -18.06 12.30 -11.71
CA LEU A 127 -18.63 13.52 -12.29
C LEU A 127 -18.38 13.61 -13.80
N TRP A 128 -17.17 13.29 -14.28
CA TRP A 128 -16.87 13.25 -15.72
C TRP A 128 -17.67 12.18 -16.48
N ILE A 129 -17.85 11.00 -15.88
CA ILE A 129 -18.70 9.94 -16.41
C ILE A 129 -20.16 10.40 -16.48
N ALA A 130 -20.66 11.03 -15.41
CA ALA A 130 -22.02 11.56 -15.36
C ALA A 130 -22.31 12.65 -16.40
N GLN A 131 -21.30 13.47 -16.73
CA GLN A 131 -21.42 14.44 -17.82
C GLN A 131 -21.40 13.79 -19.22
N GLY A 132 -20.96 12.53 -19.32
CA GLY A 132 -20.76 11.83 -20.58
C GLY A 132 -19.49 12.29 -21.32
N TYR A 133 -18.49 12.81 -20.58
CA TYR A 133 -17.19 13.15 -21.18
C TYR A 133 -16.41 11.88 -21.48
N ILE A 134 -16.37 10.95 -20.52
CA ILE A 134 -15.73 9.66 -20.70
C ILE A 134 -16.76 8.68 -21.27
N HIS A 135 -16.39 7.99 -22.34
CA HIS A 135 -17.18 6.92 -22.95
C HIS A 135 -16.30 5.69 -23.17
N ILE A 136 -16.89 4.55 -23.50
CA ILE A 136 -16.13 3.32 -23.81
C ILE A 136 -15.76 3.39 -25.29
N PRO A 137 -14.47 3.38 -25.67
CA PRO A 137 -14.09 3.33 -27.07
C PRO A 137 -14.49 1.98 -27.69
N LEU A 138 -14.88 2.01 -28.97
CA LEU A 138 -15.20 0.80 -29.73
C LEU A 138 -13.98 -0.15 -29.70
N ASN A 139 -14.19 -1.41 -29.32
CA ASN A 139 -13.20 -2.50 -29.29
C ASN A 139 -12.18 -2.55 -28.13
N GLN A 140 -12.53 -2.07 -26.92
CA GLN A 140 -11.61 -2.03 -25.77
C GLN A 140 -12.05 -2.85 -24.54
N VAL A 141 -11.06 -3.33 -23.78
CA VAL A 141 -11.24 -4.08 -22.50
C VAL A 141 -11.36 -3.14 -21.28
N LYS A 142 -10.95 -1.87 -21.41
CA LYS A 142 -10.92 -0.88 -20.31
C LYS A 142 -12.32 -0.29 -20.03
N THR A 143 -12.62 -0.07 -18.76
CA THR A 143 -13.87 0.59 -18.30
C THR A 143 -13.78 2.11 -18.35
N MET A 144 -14.92 2.80 -18.22
CA MET A 144 -14.94 4.27 -18.09
C MET A 144 -14.14 4.75 -16.87
N GLU A 145 -14.19 3.99 -15.77
CA GLU A 145 -13.43 4.28 -14.56
C GLU A 145 -11.92 4.16 -14.84
N ASP A 146 -11.48 3.14 -15.57
CA ASP A 146 -10.05 2.96 -15.94
C ASP A 146 -9.55 4.13 -16.80
N ILE A 147 -10.37 4.60 -17.76
CA ILE A 147 -10.05 5.77 -18.59
C ILE A 147 -9.98 7.04 -17.73
N GLY A 148 -10.93 7.20 -16.81
CA GLY A 148 -10.94 8.32 -15.87
C GLY A 148 -9.71 8.35 -14.97
N ILE A 149 -9.25 7.19 -14.48
CA ILE A 149 -8.03 7.05 -13.68
C ILE A 149 -6.83 7.52 -14.49
N LEU A 150 -6.66 7.01 -15.72
CA LEU A 150 -5.55 7.40 -16.60
C LEU A 150 -5.53 8.92 -16.87
N LEU A 151 -6.70 9.51 -17.12
CA LEU A 151 -6.82 10.95 -17.37
C LEU A 151 -6.51 11.79 -16.11
N PHE A 152 -7.00 11.35 -14.94
CA PHE A 152 -6.75 12.02 -13.68
C PHE A 152 -5.25 11.98 -13.31
N GLU A 153 -4.61 10.82 -13.49
CA GLU A 153 -3.16 10.64 -13.30
C GLU A 153 -2.36 11.57 -14.21
N GLU A 154 -2.78 11.70 -15.47
CA GLU A 154 -2.14 12.58 -16.44
C GLU A 154 -2.30 14.06 -16.08
N PHE A 155 -3.45 14.50 -15.56
CA PHE A 155 -3.59 15.84 -14.98
C PHE A 155 -2.70 16.05 -13.75
N GLY A 156 -2.45 15.01 -12.96
CA GLY A 156 -1.42 15.04 -11.91
C GLY A 156 0.00 15.22 -12.48
N ARG A 157 0.31 14.53 -13.59
CA ARG A 157 1.59 14.69 -14.32
C ARG A 157 1.79 16.12 -14.79
N LEU A 158 0.75 16.69 -15.39
CA LEU A 158 0.72 18.06 -15.90
C LEU A 158 0.65 19.12 -14.79
N GLN A 159 0.66 18.72 -13.52
CA GLN A 159 0.58 19.62 -12.36
C GLN A 159 -0.70 20.46 -12.34
N VAL A 160 -1.80 19.98 -12.94
CA VAL A 160 -3.13 20.60 -12.84
C VAL A 160 -3.72 20.37 -11.44
N ILE A 161 -3.51 19.16 -10.92
CA ILE A 161 -3.91 18.73 -9.58
C ILE A 161 -2.68 18.31 -8.76
N ILE A 162 -2.75 18.50 -7.45
CA ILE A 162 -1.70 18.15 -6.50
C ILE A 162 -2.29 17.36 -5.33
N LEU A 163 -1.49 16.45 -4.76
CA LEU A 163 -1.85 15.75 -3.53
C LEU A 163 -1.89 16.76 -2.38
N SER A 164 -3.01 16.83 -1.66
CA SER A 164 -3.15 17.67 -0.48
C SER A 164 -2.68 16.92 0.77
N HIS A 165 -3.33 15.80 1.09
CA HIS A 165 -2.97 14.95 2.23
C HIS A 165 -3.60 13.55 2.11
N ILE A 166 -3.20 12.63 3.00
CA ILE A 166 -3.88 11.33 3.17
C ILE A 166 -4.89 11.49 4.30
N ASP A 167 -6.16 11.24 4.01
CA ASP A 167 -7.24 11.26 4.98
C ASP A 167 -6.94 10.24 6.08
N SER A 168 -6.72 10.70 7.32
CA SER A 168 -6.34 9.84 8.43
C SER A 168 -7.44 8.88 8.86
N SER A 169 -8.71 9.20 8.56
CA SER A 169 -9.87 8.40 8.93
C SER A 169 -10.16 7.30 7.91
N THR A 170 -9.96 7.58 6.62
CA THR A 170 -10.27 6.63 5.54
C THR A 170 -9.03 6.03 4.86
N GLY A 171 -7.83 6.57 5.11
CA GLY A 171 -6.60 6.21 4.40
C GLY A 171 -6.58 6.62 2.92
N ARG A 172 -7.56 7.40 2.45
CA ARG A 172 -7.70 7.78 1.03
C ARG A 172 -6.92 9.06 0.74
N LEU A 173 -6.39 9.17 -0.48
CA LEU A 173 -5.68 10.35 -0.95
C LEU A 173 -6.65 11.49 -1.27
N ARG A 174 -6.42 12.68 -0.72
CA ARG A 174 -7.14 13.91 -1.09
C ARG A 174 -6.28 14.79 -1.97
N TYR A 175 -6.89 15.37 -2.99
CA TYR A 175 -6.25 16.23 -3.98
C TYR A 175 -6.88 17.62 -3.95
N LYS A 176 -6.17 18.60 -4.49
CA LYS A 176 -6.65 19.96 -4.75
C LYS A 176 -6.08 20.49 -6.06
N LEU A 177 -6.63 21.58 -6.57
CA LEU A 177 -6.08 22.23 -7.76
C LEU A 177 -4.75 22.92 -7.45
N ASN A 178 -3.83 22.87 -8.42
CA ASN A 178 -2.59 23.64 -8.32
C ASN A 178 -2.91 25.15 -8.45
N PRO A 179 -2.52 25.99 -7.48
CA PRO A 179 -2.76 27.44 -7.54
C PRO A 179 -2.26 28.09 -8.84
N THR A 180 -1.08 27.68 -9.33
CA THR A 180 -0.50 28.23 -10.57
C THR A 180 -1.38 27.93 -11.78
N PHE A 181 -1.96 26.73 -11.84
CA PHE A 181 -2.91 26.38 -12.91
C PHE A 181 -4.19 27.21 -12.79
N VAL A 182 -4.68 27.45 -11.58
CA VAL A 182 -5.89 28.27 -11.37
C VAL A 182 -5.69 29.70 -11.86
N ASP A 183 -4.54 30.31 -11.61
CA ASP A 183 -4.22 31.65 -12.09
C ASP A 183 -4.20 31.69 -13.63
N GLN A 184 -3.59 30.70 -14.27
CA GLN A 184 -3.58 30.56 -15.73
C GLN A 184 -4.99 30.33 -16.30
N LEU A 185 -5.80 29.52 -15.62
CA LEU A 185 -7.19 29.22 -16.01
C LEU A 185 -8.09 30.47 -15.89
N GLN A 186 -7.89 31.29 -14.85
CA GLN A 186 -8.63 32.55 -14.67
C GLN A 186 -8.21 33.65 -15.65
N GLY A 187 -6.99 33.60 -16.17
CA GLY A 187 -6.50 34.51 -17.22
C GLY A 187 -7.08 34.22 -18.61
N GLN A 188 -7.72 33.07 -18.82
CA GLN A 188 -8.37 32.73 -20.09
C GLN A 188 -9.85 33.17 -20.07
N PRO A 189 -10.37 33.78 -21.15
CA PRO A 189 -11.79 34.07 -21.25
C PRO A 189 -12.58 32.75 -21.19
N ASN A 190 -13.60 32.69 -20.34
CA ASN A 190 -14.62 31.64 -20.37
C ASN A 190 -15.49 31.88 -21.61
N GLU A 191 -14.94 31.56 -22.78
CA GLU A 191 -15.60 31.72 -24.07
C GLU A 191 -16.97 31.02 -24.00
N ASN A 192 -18.03 31.83 -23.93
CA ASN A 192 -19.45 31.48 -23.81
C ASN A 192 -20.06 31.33 -22.39
N ASN A 193 -19.36 31.65 -21.30
CA ASN A 193 -19.91 31.62 -19.93
C ASN A 193 -20.56 30.29 -19.52
N HIS A 194 -20.06 29.17 -20.05
CA HIS A 194 -20.61 27.83 -19.80
C HIS A 194 -20.38 27.35 -18.36
N TYR A 195 -19.31 27.81 -17.71
CA TYR A 195 -18.96 27.45 -16.32
C TYR A 195 -19.15 28.65 -15.39
N TYR A 196 -19.95 28.47 -14.34
CA TYR A 196 -20.23 29.49 -13.33
C TYR A 196 -19.73 29.04 -11.96
N ARG A 197 -19.03 29.93 -11.25
CA ARG A 197 -18.59 29.71 -9.87
C ARG A 197 -18.91 30.97 -9.06
N LEU A 198 -19.68 30.83 -7.98
CA LEU A 198 -20.24 31.97 -7.24
C LEU A 198 -19.19 32.94 -6.67
N ASP A 199 -17.99 32.45 -6.31
CA ASP A 199 -16.91 33.28 -5.77
C ASP A 199 -16.08 34.00 -6.84
N ASN A 200 -16.41 33.82 -8.13
CA ASN A 200 -15.75 34.53 -9.22
C ASN A 200 -16.44 35.89 -9.46
N VAL A 201 -15.74 36.96 -9.13
CA VAL A 201 -16.22 38.36 -9.21
C VAL A 201 -16.64 38.76 -10.64
N ASN A 202 -16.13 38.07 -11.66
CA ASN A 202 -16.43 38.35 -13.08
C ASN A 202 -17.53 37.44 -13.67
N ALA A 203 -18.08 36.49 -12.89
CA ALA A 203 -19.05 35.53 -13.39
C ALA A 203 -20.49 35.97 -13.08
N TYR A 204 -21.37 35.91 -14.08
CA TYR A 204 -22.81 36.05 -13.91
C TYR A 204 -23.52 34.81 -14.50
N ILE A 205 -24.64 34.40 -13.90
CA ILE A 205 -25.46 33.33 -14.44
C ILE A 205 -26.15 33.85 -15.70
N SER A 206 -26.10 33.08 -16.78
CA SER A 206 -26.74 33.42 -18.05
C SER A 206 -27.43 32.20 -18.65
N GLU A 207 -28.18 32.40 -19.74
CA GLU A 207 -28.86 31.30 -20.43
C GLU A 207 -27.87 30.29 -21.04
N SER A 208 -26.61 30.67 -21.28
CA SER A 208 -25.56 29.78 -21.79
C SER A 208 -24.86 28.98 -20.68
N THR A 209 -25.12 29.27 -19.40
CA THR A 209 -24.48 28.54 -18.29
C THR A 209 -24.93 27.08 -18.28
N LEU A 210 -23.95 26.17 -18.34
CA LEU A 210 -24.15 24.71 -18.39
C LEU A 210 -23.71 24.02 -17.09
N HIS A 211 -22.75 24.59 -16.37
CA HIS A 211 -22.23 24.03 -15.13
C HIS A 211 -22.08 25.13 -14.08
N ALA A 212 -22.55 24.87 -12.87
CA ALA A 212 -22.49 25.83 -11.78
C ALA A 212 -21.95 25.18 -10.50
N SER A 213 -21.14 25.92 -9.76
CA SER A 213 -20.80 25.60 -8.38
C SER A 213 -21.03 26.80 -7.46
N LEU A 214 -21.58 26.50 -6.29
CA LEU A 214 -21.99 27.49 -5.31
C LEU A 214 -21.29 27.19 -3.99
N ARG A 215 -20.87 28.24 -3.28
CA ARG A 215 -20.39 28.13 -1.90
C ARG A 215 -21.56 28.17 -0.94
N ASP A 216 -21.38 27.50 0.18
CA ASP A 216 -22.31 27.23 1.27
C ASP A 216 -23.03 28.44 1.95
N THR A 217 -22.75 29.68 1.55
CA THR A 217 -23.43 30.89 2.05
C THR A 217 -24.77 31.17 1.35
N ILE A 218 -25.35 30.17 0.68
CA ILE A 218 -26.49 30.30 -0.24
C ILE A 218 -27.77 30.64 0.53
N ASP A 219 -28.43 31.71 0.10
CA ASP A 219 -29.82 32.00 0.47
C ASP A 219 -30.79 31.54 -0.63
N LEU A 220 -32.09 31.50 -0.31
CA LEU A 220 -33.15 31.16 -1.30
C LEU A 220 -33.16 32.08 -2.53
N ILE A 221 -32.51 33.25 -2.46
CA ILE A 221 -32.45 34.23 -3.55
C ILE A 221 -31.50 33.73 -4.63
N THR A 222 -30.34 33.20 -4.23
CA THR A 222 -29.33 32.65 -5.16
C THR A 222 -29.88 31.51 -6.04
N PHE A 223 -30.85 30.73 -5.54
CA PHE A 223 -31.50 29.69 -6.35
C PHE A 223 -32.37 30.24 -7.49
N LYS A 224 -32.94 31.43 -7.33
CA LYS A 224 -33.79 32.03 -8.38
C LYS A 224 -32.98 32.48 -9.58
N ASP A 225 -31.74 32.91 -9.36
CA ASP A 225 -30.84 33.32 -10.44
C ASP A 225 -30.44 32.12 -11.32
N LEU A 226 -30.31 30.92 -10.73
CA LEU A 226 -30.05 29.69 -11.47
C LEU A 226 -31.15 29.35 -12.48
N TYR A 227 -32.40 29.78 -12.26
CA TYR A 227 -33.51 29.45 -13.17
C TYR A 227 -33.36 30.08 -14.56
N GLN A 228 -32.44 31.03 -14.72
CA GLN A 228 -32.06 31.57 -16.03
C GLN A 228 -31.29 30.53 -16.86
N ALA A 229 -30.51 29.65 -16.22
CA ALA A 229 -29.72 28.60 -16.84
C ALA A 229 -30.54 27.32 -17.10
N LYS A 230 -31.51 27.38 -18.03
CA LYS A 230 -32.42 26.25 -18.33
C LYS A 230 -31.70 24.96 -18.78
N LYS A 231 -30.47 25.07 -19.28
CA LYS A 231 -29.62 23.96 -19.75
C LYS A 231 -28.53 23.58 -18.74
N LEU A 232 -28.72 23.90 -17.45
CA LEU A 232 -27.76 23.54 -16.42
C LEU A 232 -27.65 22.00 -16.27
N TYR A 233 -26.48 21.46 -16.58
CA TYR A 233 -26.12 20.04 -16.47
C TYR A 233 -25.46 19.68 -15.13
N THR A 234 -24.78 20.63 -14.48
CA THR A 234 -24.11 20.38 -13.18
C THR A 234 -24.45 21.48 -12.19
N LEU A 235 -24.84 21.07 -10.99
CA LEU A 235 -24.93 21.95 -9.83
C LEU A 235 -24.17 21.33 -8.65
N LEU A 236 -23.09 21.97 -8.22
CA LEU A 236 -22.27 21.53 -7.09
C LEU A 236 -22.40 22.51 -5.92
N ILE A 237 -22.83 22.03 -4.76
CA ILE A 237 -22.78 22.80 -3.51
C ILE A 237 -21.47 22.44 -2.79
N LEU A 238 -20.49 23.34 -2.87
CA LEU A 238 -19.16 23.10 -2.32
C LEU A 238 -19.09 23.57 -0.86
N HIS A 239 -18.71 22.66 0.01
CA HIS A 239 -18.68 22.83 1.45
C HIS A 239 -17.25 23.04 1.98
N GLU A 240 -17.05 24.06 2.83
CA GLU A 240 -15.79 24.28 3.56
C GLU A 240 -16.00 24.33 5.09
N GLN A 241 -17.14 24.82 5.62
CA GLN A 241 -17.48 24.87 7.06
C GLN A 241 -19.00 24.91 7.32
N GLY A 242 -19.57 23.86 7.94
CA GLY A 242 -20.99 23.65 8.29
C GLY A 242 -22.10 24.34 7.46
N SER A 243 -22.82 23.58 6.63
CA SER A 243 -23.86 24.15 5.76
C SER A 243 -25.08 24.71 6.44
N ARG A 244 -25.61 25.80 5.88
CA ARG A 244 -26.87 26.43 6.30
C ARG A 244 -28.04 26.07 5.40
N LEU A 245 -27.83 25.30 4.34
CA LEU A 245 -28.92 24.87 3.46
C LEU A 245 -29.74 23.78 4.16
N HIS A 246 -30.90 24.17 4.70
CA HIS A 246 -31.80 23.27 5.42
C HIS A 246 -32.90 22.66 4.54
N GLN A 247 -33.23 23.30 3.42
CA GLN A 247 -34.32 22.90 2.53
C GLN A 247 -33.99 23.25 1.08
N ILE A 248 -34.47 22.42 0.16
CA ILE A 248 -34.35 22.64 -1.28
C ILE A 248 -35.67 23.28 -1.77
N PRO A 249 -35.63 24.33 -2.61
CA PRO A 249 -36.84 24.88 -3.23
C PRO A 249 -37.62 23.80 -3.98
N ARG A 250 -38.93 23.68 -3.72
CA ARG A 250 -39.78 22.59 -4.25
C ARG A 250 -39.83 22.53 -5.78
N ASP A 251 -39.70 23.70 -6.41
CA ASP A 251 -39.73 23.89 -7.85
C ASP A 251 -38.36 23.84 -8.52
N LEU A 252 -37.25 23.71 -7.77
CA LEU A 252 -35.90 23.69 -8.32
C LEU A 252 -35.75 22.68 -9.46
N PHE A 253 -36.18 21.44 -9.23
CA PHE A 253 -36.06 20.36 -10.21
C PHE A 253 -37.04 20.49 -11.39
N LEU A 254 -38.13 21.25 -11.22
CA LEU A 254 -39.04 21.59 -12.32
C LEU A 254 -38.44 22.68 -13.23
N LYS A 255 -37.62 23.57 -12.66
CA LYS A 255 -37.00 24.68 -13.38
C LYS A 255 -35.68 24.32 -14.04
N LEU A 256 -34.99 23.30 -13.54
CA LEU A 256 -33.69 22.84 -14.05
C LEU A 256 -33.76 21.37 -14.51
N PRO A 257 -34.56 21.04 -15.53
CA PRO A 257 -34.81 19.65 -15.93
C PRO A 257 -33.58 18.96 -16.55
N SER A 258 -32.62 19.72 -17.05
CA SER A 258 -31.44 19.21 -17.77
C SER A 258 -30.33 18.68 -16.84
N LEU A 259 -30.50 18.71 -15.52
CA LEU A 259 -29.43 18.36 -14.59
C LEU A 259 -28.97 16.90 -14.75
N ARG A 260 -27.65 16.72 -14.90
CA ARG A 260 -26.96 15.42 -14.97
C ARG A 260 -26.19 15.09 -13.71
N ALA A 261 -25.66 16.09 -13.03
CA ALA A 261 -24.95 15.92 -11.77
C ALA A 261 -25.40 16.94 -10.73
N LEU A 262 -25.77 16.45 -9.56
CA LEU A 262 -26.20 17.25 -8.41
C LEU A 262 -25.42 16.84 -7.17
N ASP A 263 -24.65 17.76 -6.61
CA ASP A 263 -23.98 17.57 -5.33
C ASP A 263 -24.61 18.47 -4.27
N LEU A 264 -25.19 17.85 -3.25
CA LEU A 264 -25.78 18.48 -2.06
C LEU A 264 -25.11 17.95 -0.79
N SER A 265 -23.91 17.37 -0.91
CA SER A 265 -23.22 16.77 0.22
C SER A 265 -22.87 17.80 1.29
N HIS A 266 -22.80 17.32 2.53
CA HIS A 266 -22.54 18.10 3.73
C HIS A 266 -23.51 19.28 3.96
N THR A 267 -24.66 19.27 3.28
CA THR A 267 -25.77 20.20 3.54
C THR A 267 -26.61 19.76 4.74
N CYS A 268 -27.38 20.68 5.32
CA CYS A 268 -28.27 20.38 6.46
C CYS A 268 -29.70 19.98 6.04
N ILE A 269 -29.88 19.54 4.79
CA ILE A 269 -31.18 19.09 4.28
C ILE A 269 -31.65 17.83 5.02
N THR A 270 -32.96 17.76 5.26
CA THR A 270 -33.60 16.64 5.98
C THR A 270 -34.53 15.82 5.10
N GLU A 271 -34.93 16.36 3.95
CA GLU A 271 -35.77 15.75 2.94
C GLU A 271 -35.32 16.16 1.53
N LEU A 272 -35.57 15.29 0.55
CA LEU A 272 -35.38 15.55 -0.87
C LEU A 272 -36.77 15.62 -1.54
N PRO A 273 -37.11 16.70 -2.28
CA PRO A 273 -38.41 16.82 -2.93
C PRO A 273 -38.73 15.66 -3.90
N ASN A 274 -39.98 15.19 -3.92
CA ASN A 274 -40.44 14.16 -4.86
C ASN A 274 -40.26 14.55 -6.34
N SER A 275 -40.19 15.85 -6.65
CA SER A 275 -39.92 16.37 -8.00
C SER A 275 -38.54 15.98 -8.54
N ILE A 276 -37.65 15.39 -7.74
CA ILE A 276 -36.36 14.87 -8.20
C ILE A 276 -36.52 13.85 -9.34
N GLY A 277 -37.60 13.06 -9.33
CA GLY A 277 -37.90 12.08 -10.37
C GLY A 277 -38.14 12.69 -11.75
N ASN A 278 -38.32 14.02 -11.86
CA ASN A 278 -38.46 14.72 -13.13
C ASN A 278 -37.12 15.00 -13.83
N LEU A 279 -35.99 14.77 -13.15
CA LEU A 279 -34.66 14.98 -13.72
C LEU A 279 -34.21 13.76 -14.53
N GLU A 280 -34.88 13.47 -15.65
CA GLU A 280 -34.67 12.24 -16.43
C GLU A 280 -33.21 12.02 -16.89
N ASP A 281 -32.44 13.10 -17.03
CA ASP A 281 -31.02 13.09 -17.40
C ASP A 281 -30.05 12.91 -16.21
N LEU A 282 -30.54 12.86 -14.96
CA LEU A 282 -29.70 12.82 -13.77
C LEU A 282 -28.93 11.49 -13.67
N ARG A 283 -27.61 11.59 -13.56
CA ARG A 283 -26.66 10.46 -13.49
C ARG A 283 -25.86 10.41 -12.21
N TYR A 284 -25.66 11.56 -11.55
CA TYR A 284 -24.90 11.67 -10.31
C TYR A 284 -25.69 12.44 -9.26
N LEU A 285 -25.87 11.82 -8.09
CA LEU A 285 -26.45 12.46 -6.93
C LEU A 285 -25.59 12.19 -5.69
N ASN A 286 -25.09 13.24 -5.06
CA ASN A 286 -24.37 13.16 -3.81
C ASN A 286 -25.13 13.84 -2.69
N LEU A 287 -25.55 13.05 -1.70
CA LEU A 287 -26.22 13.49 -0.48
C LEU A 287 -25.39 13.15 0.76
N SER A 288 -24.12 12.80 0.59
CA SER A 288 -23.25 12.35 1.69
C SER A 288 -23.18 13.40 2.80
N GLY A 289 -23.17 12.97 4.06
CA GLY A 289 -23.08 13.85 5.23
C GLY A 289 -24.30 14.75 5.45
N THR A 290 -25.42 14.50 4.76
CA THR A 290 -26.68 15.23 5.00
C THR A 290 -27.49 14.63 6.15
N LEU A 291 -28.52 15.35 6.61
CA LEU A 291 -29.42 14.92 7.68
C LEU A 291 -30.68 14.22 7.13
N ILE A 292 -30.64 13.73 5.90
CA ILE A 292 -31.79 13.14 5.23
C ILE A 292 -32.28 11.89 5.97
N THR A 293 -33.60 11.80 6.16
CA THR A 293 -34.22 10.68 6.89
C THR A 293 -34.78 9.61 5.95
N THR A 294 -35.23 10.02 4.76
CA THR A 294 -35.81 9.16 3.74
C THR A 294 -35.48 9.67 2.34
N LEU A 295 -35.27 8.77 1.38
CA LEU A 295 -35.22 9.09 -0.04
C LEU A 295 -36.62 8.90 -0.67
N PRO A 296 -37.07 9.79 -1.57
CA PRO A 296 -38.37 9.65 -2.23
C PRO A 296 -38.38 8.47 -3.22
N GLU A 297 -39.49 7.76 -3.35
CA GLU A 297 -39.61 6.63 -4.32
C GLU A 297 -39.46 7.08 -5.78
N SER A 298 -39.77 8.35 -6.10
CA SER A 298 -39.57 8.92 -7.43
C SER A 298 -38.10 9.03 -7.84
N LEU A 299 -37.16 8.93 -6.90
CA LEU A 299 -35.72 8.80 -7.23
C LEU A 299 -35.45 7.54 -8.06
N CYS A 300 -36.27 6.49 -7.90
CA CYS A 300 -36.13 5.25 -8.65
C CYS A 300 -36.63 5.34 -10.09
N ASP A 301 -37.23 6.46 -10.49
CA ASP A 301 -37.63 6.70 -11.88
C ASP A 301 -36.49 7.33 -12.71
N LEU A 302 -35.31 7.54 -12.10
CA LEU A 302 -34.11 8.09 -12.73
C LEU A 302 -33.26 7.01 -13.40
N TYR A 303 -33.75 6.44 -14.50
CA TYR A 303 -33.12 5.28 -15.16
C TYR A 303 -31.68 5.52 -15.66
N GLN A 304 -31.25 6.78 -15.83
CA GLN A 304 -29.89 7.16 -16.23
C GLN A 304 -28.92 7.27 -15.04
N MET A 305 -29.38 7.04 -13.81
CA MET A 305 -28.55 7.14 -12.60
C MET A 305 -27.36 6.20 -12.67
N GLN A 306 -26.16 6.74 -12.47
CA GLN A 306 -24.88 5.99 -12.46
C GLN A 306 -24.23 6.02 -11.08
N THR A 307 -24.39 7.10 -10.31
CA THR A 307 -23.76 7.28 -8.99
C THR A 307 -24.75 7.86 -7.99
N LEU A 308 -24.90 7.17 -6.86
CA LEU A 308 -25.66 7.65 -5.71
C LEU A 308 -24.78 7.55 -4.46
N LYS A 309 -24.51 8.69 -3.81
CA LYS A 309 -23.69 8.76 -2.60
C LYS A 309 -24.51 9.21 -1.40
N LEU A 310 -24.44 8.41 -0.34
CA LEU A 310 -25.23 8.50 0.89
C LEU A 310 -24.36 8.28 2.13
N LYS A 311 -23.03 8.28 1.98
CA LYS A 311 -22.10 8.09 3.08
C LYS A 311 -22.28 9.17 4.14
N GLY A 312 -22.26 8.84 5.41
CA GLY A 312 -22.48 9.78 6.52
C GLY A 312 -23.93 10.26 6.67
N CYS A 313 -24.91 9.68 5.95
CA CYS A 313 -26.33 9.98 6.15
C CYS A 313 -26.87 9.26 7.41
N LEU A 314 -26.49 9.75 8.59
CA LEU A 314 -26.68 9.04 9.86
C LEU A 314 -28.14 8.76 10.26
N LYS A 315 -29.11 9.42 9.60
CA LYS A 315 -30.55 9.27 9.85
C LYS A 315 -31.28 8.45 8.79
N LEU A 316 -30.61 8.04 7.72
CA LEU A 316 -31.22 7.28 6.62
C LEU A 316 -31.26 5.78 6.98
N LEU A 317 -32.45 5.28 7.29
CA LEU A 317 -32.63 3.90 7.77
C LEU A 317 -32.99 2.88 6.67
N ARG A 318 -33.48 3.36 5.52
CA ARG A 318 -33.97 2.52 4.42
C ARG A 318 -33.68 3.17 3.07
N LEU A 319 -33.39 2.33 2.08
CA LEU A 319 -33.37 2.71 0.67
C LEU A 319 -34.78 2.53 0.07
N PRO A 320 -35.13 3.27 -1.00
CA PRO A 320 -36.41 3.12 -1.69
C PRO A 320 -36.63 1.70 -2.23
N LYS A 321 -37.88 1.25 -2.31
CA LYS A 321 -38.21 -0.10 -2.78
C LYS A 321 -37.95 -0.27 -4.27
N GLY A 322 -38.10 0.81 -5.05
CA GLY A 322 -37.91 0.79 -6.51
C GLY A 322 -36.46 0.75 -6.99
N MET A 323 -35.46 0.62 -6.12
CA MET A 323 -34.04 0.73 -6.47
C MET A 323 -33.60 -0.21 -7.60
N SER A 324 -34.25 -1.36 -7.76
CA SER A 324 -33.99 -2.32 -8.85
C SER A 324 -34.20 -1.75 -10.26
N LYS A 325 -34.88 -0.59 -10.40
CA LYS A 325 -35.07 0.12 -11.67
C LYS A 325 -33.81 0.84 -12.16
N LEU A 326 -32.86 1.14 -11.26
CA LEU A 326 -31.67 1.93 -11.56
C LEU A 326 -30.57 1.07 -12.22
N ILE A 327 -30.91 0.36 -13.31
CA ILE A 327 -30.05 -0.68 -13.92
C ILE A 327 -28.66 -0.18 -14.38
N ASN A 328 -28.52 1.13 -14.60
CA ASN A 328 -27.26 1.77 -14.97
C ASN A 328 -26.40 2.20 -13.76
N LEU A 329 -26.86 1.94 -12.53
CA LEU A 329 -26.16 2.33 -11.31
C LEU A 329 -24.86 1.54 -11.16
N ARG A 330 -23.75 2.27 -11.04
CA ARG A 330 -22.39 1.74 -10.95
C ARG A 330 -21.82 1.92 -9.56
N HIS A 331 -22.19 3.01 -8.89
CA HIS A 331 -21.68 3.33 -7.56
C HIS A 331 -22.81 3.66 -6.60
N LEU A 332 -22.94 2.84 -5.55
CA LEU A 332 -23.78 3.13 -4.40
C LEU A 332 -22.88 3.20 -3.15
N ASP A 333 -22.53 4.41 -2.74
CA ASP A 333 -21.74 4.62 -1.52
C ASP A 333 -22.67 4.90 -0.33
N VAL A 334 -22.73 3.99 0.63
CA VAL A 334 -23.66 4.06 1.76
C VAL A 334 -23.08 3.37 2.99
N ASP A 335 -23.36 3.91 4.18
CA ASP A 335 -22.94 3.31 5.45
C ASP A 335 -23.88 2.17 5.87
N VAL A 336 -23.75 1.02 5.21
CA VAL A 336 -24.61 -0.14 5.45
C VAL A 336 -24.38 -0.77 6.83
N SER A 337 -23.16 -0.69 7.36
CA SER A 337 -22.75 -1.43 8.57
C SER A 337 -23.43 -0.95 9.86
N CYS A 338 -24.03 0.24 9.87
CA CYS A 338 -24.56 0.84 11.11
C CYS A 338 -26.05 1.23 11.06
N LEU A 339 -26.69 1.36 9.87
CA LEU A 339 -27.97 2.08 9.75
C LEU A 339 -29.04 1.40 8.89
N LEU A 340 -28.66 0.68 7.83
CA LEU A 340 -29.65 0.06 6.95
C LEU A 340 -30.23 -1.22 7.58
N VAL A 341 -31.55 -1.26 7.68
CA VAL A 341 -32.28 -2.41 8.26
C VAL A 341 -32.43 -3.57 7.28
N SER A 342 -32.40 -3.31 5.97
CA SER A 342 -32.53 -4.30 4.89
C SER A 342 -32.16 -3.72 3.53
N MET A 343 -31.69 -4.56 2.60
CA MET A 343 -31.63 -4.20 1.17
C MET A 343 -33.01 -4.26 0.51
N PRO A 344 -33.31 -3.38 -0.47
CA PRO A 344 -34.52 -3.48 -1.31
C PRO A 344 -34.59 -4.81 -2.07
N PRO A 345 -35.78 -5.31 -2.43
CA PRO A 345 -35.93 -6.54 -3.21
C PRO A 345 -35.37 -6.35 -4.64
N ARG A 346 -34.93 -7.46 -5.28
CA ARG A 346 -34.41 -7.45 -6.66
C ARG A 346 -33.21 -6.52 -6.87
N PHE A 347 -32.45 -6.27 -5.82
CA PHE A 347 -31.20 -5.53 -5.88
C PHE A 347 -30.17 -6.18 -6.82
N GLY A 348 -30.25 -7.49 -7.02
CA GLY A 348 -29.43 -8.23 -8.00
C GLY A 348 -29.66 -7.83 -9.47
N ASP A 349 -30.70 -7.06 -9.78
CA ASP A 349 -30.93 -6.52 -11.14
C ASP A 349 -29.92 -5.39 -11.49
N LEU A 350 -29.19 -4.86 -10.49
CA LEU A 350 -28.16 -3.83 -10.66
C LEU A 350 -26.83 -4.45 -11.12
N VAL A 351 -26.81 -4.98 -12.34
CA VAL A 351 -25.69 -5.75 -12.89
C VAL A 351 -24.42 -4.91 -13.18
N GLU A 352 -24.59 -3.61 -13.41
CA GLU A 352 -23.50 -2.66 -13.65
C GLU A 352 -22.85 -2.16 -12.34
N LEU A 353 -23.37 -2.58 -11.17
CA LEU A 353 -22.90 -2.09 -9.89
C LEU A 353 -21.47 -2.59 -9.60
N GLN A 354 -20.58 -1.63 -9.37
CA GLN A 354 -19.17 -1.84 -9.05
C GLN A 354 -18.87 -1.56 -7.59
N THR A 355 -19.44 -0.49 -7.04
CA THR A 355 -19.20 -0.09 -5.65
C THR A 355 -20.44 -0.34 -4.81
N LEU A 356 -20.31 -1.26 -3.86
CA LEU A 356 -21.29 -1.52 -2.81
C LEU A 356 -20.55 -1.93 -1.53
N PRO A 357 -20.52 -1.10 -0.47
CA PRO A 357 -19.72 -1.39 0.72
C PRO A 357 -20.14 -2.66 1.48
N ALA A 358 -21.45 -2.97 1.48
CA ALA A 358 -21.96 -4.22 2.04
C ALA A 358 -23.30 -4.63 1.42
N PHE A 359 -23.57 -5.92 1.47
CA PHE A 359 -24.83 -6.52 1.09
C PHE A 359 -25.49 -7.18 2.31
N PHE A 360 -26.74 -6.85 2.55
CA PHE A 360 -27.46 -7.28 3.75
C PHE A 360 -28.51 -8.31 3.39
N VAL A 361 -28.29 -9.56 3.80
CA VAL A 361 -29.15 -10.69 3.45
C VAL A 361 -30.44 -10.62 4.26
N GLY A 362 -31.57 -10.51 3.57
CA GLY A 362 -32.92 -10.51 4.13
C GLY A 362 -33.43 -11.89 4.51
N LYS A 363 -34.55 -11.94 5.27
CA LYS A 363 -35.36 -13.16 5.48
C LYS A 363 -36.38 -13.32 4.34
N GLU A 364 -37.33 -14.26 4.45
CA GLU A 364 -38.38 -14.64 3.47
C GLU A 364 -39.00 -13.56 2.56
N ASN A 365 -39.02 -12.28 2.94
CA ASN A 365 -39.55 -11.16 2.15
C ASN A 365 -38.50 -10.07 1.81
N GLY A 366 -37.22 -10.34 2.04
CA GLY A 366 -36.11 -9.41 1.83
C GLY A 366 -35.20 -9.84 0.68
N CYS A 367 -34.15 -9.05 0.45
CA CYS A 367 -33.15 -9.33 -0.57
C CYS A 367 -32.35 -10.60 -0.25
N HIS A 368 -32.49 -11.63 -1.08
CA HIS A 368 -31.84 -12.92 -0.88
C HIS A 368 -30.38 -12.89 -1.32
N ILE A 369 -29.56 -13.80 -0.78
CA ILE A 369 -28.14 -13.88 -1.17
C ILE A 369 -27.97 -14.33 -2.64
N THR A 370 -28.96 -15.03 -3.20
CA THR A 370 -28.98 -15.45 -4.61
C THR A 370 -28.92 -14.29 -5.58
N GLU A 371 -29.36 -13.10 -5.16
CA GLU A 371 -29.30 -11.88 -5.98
C GLU A 371 -27.85 -11.46 -6.30
N LEU A 372 -26.87 -11.86 -5.47
CA LEU A 372 -25.45 -11.63 -5.74
C LEU A 372 -24.94 -12.35 -6.99
N LYS A 373 -25.66 -13.36 -7.50
CA LYS A 373 -25.29 -14.11 -8.70
C LYS A 373 -24.95 -13.19 -9.87
N ASN A 374 -25.81 -12.19 -10.10
CA ASN A 374 -25.74 -11.32 -11.28
C ASN A 374 -24.81 -10.10 -11.09
N MET A 375 -24.34 -9.84 -9.88
CA MET A 375 -23.55 -8.65 -9.54
C MET A 375 -22.04 -8.88 -9.74
N ALA A 376 -21.64 -9.30 -10.95
CA ALA A 376 -20.28 -9.76 -11.23
C ALA A 376 -19.20 -8.65 -11.18
N ASN A 377 -19.61 -7.40 -11.34
CA ASN A 377 -18.72 -6.25 -11.47
C ASN A 377 -18.29 -5.62 -10.15
N LEU A 378 -18.77 -6.14 -9.00
CA LEU A 378 -18.41 -5.65 -7.67
C LEU A 378 -16.90 -5.67 -7.43
N ARG A 379 -16.37 -4.57 -6.91
CA ARG A 379 -14.92 -4.34 -6.74
C ARG A 379 -14.53 -3.94 -5.33
N GLY A 380 -13.26 -4.15 -5.00
CA GLY A 380 -12.66 -3.65 -3.76
C GLY A 380 -13.09 -4.42 -2.52
N THR A 381 -13.42 -3.71 -1.44
CA THR A 381 -13.88 -4.30 -0.17
C THR A 381 -15.38 -4.55 -0.20
N PHE A 382 -15.78 -5.81 0.03
CA PHE A 382 -17.18 -6.22 0.05
C PHE A 382 -17.52 -7.00 1.31
N ARG A 383 -18.62 -6.62 1.98
CA ARG A 383 -19.10 -7.30 3.19
C ARG A 383 -20.45 -7.95 2.94
N ILE A 384 -20.63 -9.18 3.39
CA ILE A 384 -21.93 -9.85 3.41
C ILE A 384 -22.40 -9.95 4.85
N LEU A 385 -23.47 -9.22 5.15
CA LEU A 385 -24.03 -9.11 6.49
C LEU A 385 -25.24 -10.02 6.66
N ARG A 386 -25.41 -10.53 7.89
CA ARG A 386 -26.54 -11.34 8.34
C ARG A 386 -26.70 -12.66 7.58
N LEU A 387 -25.59 -13.33 7.37
CA LEU A 387 -25.55 -14.64 6.73
C LEU A 387 -26.39 -15.72 7.46
N GLU A 388 -26.78 -15.49 8.72
CA GLU A 388 -27.74 -16.35 9.42
C GLU A 388 -29.14 -16.41 8.76
N ASN A 389 -29.47 -15.52 7.80
CA ASN A 389 -30.75 -15.56 7.10
C ASN A 389 -30.75 -16.46 5.85
N VAL A 390 -29.60 -17.01 5.45
CA VAL A 390 -29.52 -17.92 4.30
C VAL A 390 -30.13 -19.28 4.68
N SER A 391 -31.12 -19.72 3.91
CA SER A 391 -31.97 -20.88 4.22
C SER A 391 -31.30 -22.23 3.95
N GLY A 392 -30.25 -22.28 3.13
CA GLY A 392 -29.59 -23.54 2.78
C GLY A 392 -28.33 -23.40 1.91
N SER A 393 -27.60 -24.52 1.79
CA SER A 393 -26.38 -24.64 0.98
C SER A 393 -26.58 -24.29 -0.50
N ASN A 394 -27.73 -24.64 -1.09
CA ASN A 394 -28.03 -24.32 -2.49
C ASN A 394 -28.16 -22.81 -2.70
N GLU A 395 -28.88 -22.13 -1.81
CA GLU A 395 -29.03 -20.66 -1.84
C GLU A 395 -27.67 -19.97 -1.71
N ALA A 396 -26.81 -20.44 -0.80
CA ALA A 396 -25.45 -19.92 -0.64
C ALA A 396 -24.60 -20.11 -1.92
N LYS A 397 -24.68 -21.28 -2.56
CA LYS A 397 -23.91 -21.59 -3.78
C LYS A 397 -24.31 -20.68 -4.96
N GLU A 398 -25.58 -20.32 -5.05
CA GLU A 398 -26.09 -19.45 -6.12
C GLU A 398 -25.52 -18.03 -6.10
N ALA A 399 -25.04 -17.55 -4.94
CA ALA A 399 -24.38 -16.24 -4.83
C ALA A 399 -23.15 -16.11 -5.75
N ALA A 400 -22.55 -17.24 -6.15
CA ALA A 400 -21.45 -17.31 -7.11
C ALA A 400 -20.28 -16.35 -6.78
N LEU A 401 -19.84 -16.36 -5.51
CA LEU A 401 -18.74 -15.52 -5.03
C LEU A 401 -17.41 -15.83 -5.71
N HIS A 402 -17.20 -17.08 -6.10
CA HIS A 402 -16.08 -17.53 -6.91
C HIS A 402 -16.01 -16.90 -8.31
N GLN A 403 -17.04 -16.17 -8.76
CA GLN A 403 -17.03 -15.44 -10.05
C GLN A 403 -16.73 -13.94 -9.88
N LYS A 404 -16.63 -13.45 -8.64
CA LYS A 404 -16.45 -12.03 -8.33
C LYS A 404 -14.97 -11.67 -8.31
N LYS A 405 -14.37 -11.57 -9.50
CA LYS A 405 -12.92 -11.46 -9.69
C LYS A 405 -12.31 -10.15 -9.21
N TYR A 406 -13.07 -9.06 -9.20
CA TYR A 406 -12.55 -7.72 -8.88
C TYR A 406 -12.55 -7.40 -7.37
N LEU A 407 -12.87 -8.37 -6.50
CA LEU A 407 -12.86 -8.18 -5.05
C LEU A 407 -11.46 -8.37 -4.47
N ASP A 408 -10.99 -7.37 -3.73
CA ASP A 408 -9.70 -7.41 -3.02
C ASP A 408 -9.87 -7.96 -1.60
N LYS A 409 -10.95 -7.56 -0.93
CA LYS A 409 -11.27 -7.94 0.45
C LYS A 409 -12.70 -8.43 0.56
N LEU A 410 -12.88 -9.57 1.20
CA LEU A 410 -14.20 -10.14 1.47
C LEU A 410 -14.41 -10.39 2.96
N GLU A 411 -15.55 -9.90 3.47
CA GLU A 411 -15.93 -10.06 4.88
C GLU A 411 -17.27 -10.81 5.00
N TYR A 412 -17.29 -11.92 5.74
CA TYR A 412 -18.49 -12.72 6.04
C TYR A 412 -18.94 -12.48 7.47
N HIS A 413 -20.13 -11.91 7.68
CA HIS A 413 -20.63 -11.56 9.01
C HIS A 413 -21.96 -12.27 9.35
N TRP A 414 -21.95 -12.97 10.48
CA TRP A 414 -23.15 -13.46 11.17
C TRP A 414 -23.42 -12.58 12.38
N THR A 415 -24.69 -12.17 12.56
CA THR A 415 -25.08 -11.32 13.72
C THR A 415 -25.73 -12.11 14.85
N LYS A 416 -26.13 -13.35 14.59
CA LYS A 416 -26.73 -14.26 15.56
C LYS A 416 -26.05 -15.60 15.47
N LEU A 417 -25.72 -16.17 16.64
CA LEU A 417 -25.31 -17.55 16.75
C LEU A 417 -26.55 -18.43 16.52
N GLN A 418 -26.58 -19.15 15.40
CA GLN A 418 -27.55 -20.21 15.16
C GLN A 418 -26.79 -21.51 14.91
N ASP A 419 -27.25 -22.58 15.53
CA ASP A 419 -26.75 -23.92 15.25
C ASP A 419 -27.29 -24.37 13.88
N GLY A 420 -26.41 -24.86 13.00
CA GLY A 420 -26.85 -25.96 12.13
C GLY A 420 -26.77 -25.84 10.62
N LEU A 421 -25.98 -24.95 9.99
CA LEU A 421 -25.57 -25.19 8.60
C LEU A 421 -24.12 -24.75 8.36
N ASP A 422 -23.31 -25.67 7.81
CA ASP A 422 -21.99 -25.38 7.24
C ASP A 422 -22.14 -24.62 5.90
N LEU A 423 -22.77 -23.43 5.94
CA LEU A 423 -23.03 -22.58 4.77
C LEU A 423 -21.73 -22.14 4.09
N LEU A 424 -20.68 -21.96 4.89
CA LEU A 424 -19.40 -21.44 4.43
C LEU A 424 -18.74 -22.37 3.40
N GLU A 425 -19.05 -23.68 3.40
CA GLU A 425 -18.60 -24.62 2.36
C GLU A 425 -19.03 -24.19 0.95
N ASN A 426 -20.20 -23.52 0.82
CA ASN A 426 -20.78 -23.10 -0.46
C ASN A 426 -20.51 -21.62 -0.80
N LEU A 427 -19.76 -20.92 0.05
CA LEU A 427 -19.42 -19.51 -0.12
C LEU A 427 -17.93 -19.33 -0.44
N GLN A 428 -17.35 -20.18 -1.29
CA GLN A 428 -15.96 -20.03 -1.70
C GLN A 428 -15.75 -18.71 -2.48
N PRO A 429 -14.80 -17.85 -2.08
CA PRO A 429 -14.46 -16.63 -2.81
C PRO A 429 -13.64 -16.89 -4.07
N HIS A 430 -13.53 -15.87 -4.93
CA HIS A 430 -12.60 -15.89 -6.06
C HIS A 430 -11.14 -15.92 -5.56
N ALA A 431 -10.24 -16.58 -6.30
CA ALA A 431 -8.82 -16.75 -5.92
C ALA A 431 -8.00 -15.45 -5.85
N GLN A 432 -8.56 -14.33 -6.35
CA GLN A 432 -7.93 -13.01 -6.35
C GLN A 432 -8.15 -12.21 -5.05
N VAL A 433 -8.93 -12.75 -4.10
CA VAL A 433 -9.10 -12.11 -2.80
C VAL A 433 -7.77 -12.09 -2.03
N GLN A 434 -7.33 -10.90 -1.63
CA GLN A 434 -6.09 -10.66 -0.89
C GLN A 434 -6.30 -10.66 0.63
N GLU A 435 -7.50 -10.30 1.08
CA GLU A 435 -7.87 -10.27 2.50
C GLU A 435 -9.22 -10.95 2.75
N LEU A 436 -9.25 -11.85 3.74
CA LEU A 436 -10.44 -12.58 4.13
C LEU A 436 -10.76 -12.35 5.61
N GLN A 437 -12.00 -11.97 5.90
CA GLN A 437 -12.49 -11.80 7.27
C GLN A 437 -13.75 -12.64 7.50
N ILE A 438 -13.78 -13.39 8.59
CA ILE A 438 -14.92 -14.21 9.00
C ILE A 438 -15.29 -13.84 10.44
N VAL A 439 -16.54 -13.41 10.65
CA VAL A 439 -17.03 -12.92 11.95
C VAL A 439 -18.31 -13.63 12.34
N GLY A 440 -18.31 -14.27 13.51
CA GLY A 440 -19.53 -14.86 14.10
C GLY A 440 -19.94 -16.22 13.49
N TYR A 441 -19.08 -16.87 12.71
CA TYR A 441 -19.40 -18.18 12.13
C TYR A 441 -19.65 -19.23 13.24
N ALA A 442 -20.84 -19.84 13.20
CA ALA A 442 -21.32 -20.74 14.25
C ALA A 442 -21.01 -22.23 13.97
N GLY A 443 -20.43 -22.57 12.82
CA GLY A 443 -20.07 -23.95 12.48
C GLY A 443 -18.93 -24.49 13.35
N ALA A 444 -18.98 -25.79 13.64
CA ALA A 444 -17.96 -26.45 14.47
C ALA A 444 -16.61 -26.62 13.75
N LYS A 445 -16.64 -26.62 12.40
CA LYS A 445 -15.48 -26.80 11.53
C LYS A 445 -15.52 -25.81 10.38
N PHE A 446 -14.33 -25.38 9.96
CA PHE A 446 -14.16 -24.57 8.77
C PHE A 446 -14.07 -25.43 7.50
N PRO A 447 -14.56 -24.93 6.35
CA PRO A 447 -14.49 -25.66 5.10
C PRO A 447 -13.06 -25.81 4.59
N SER A 448 -12.86 -26.84 3.78
CA SER A 448 -11.51 -27.22 3.29
C SER A 448 -10.86 -26.16 2.39
N TRP A 449 -11.68 -25.37 1.69
CA TRP A 449 -11.20 -24.37 0.74
C TRP A 449 -10.42 -23.23 1.40
N ILE A 450 -10.66 -22.89 2.67
CA ILE A 450 -9.99 -21.75 3.35
C ILE A 450 -8.46 -21.93 3.39
N GLY A 451 -8.00 -23.18 3.48
CA GLY A 451 -6.59 -23.54 3.48
C GLY A 451 -6.02 -23.92 2.11
N ASN A 452 -6.79 -23.74 1.03
CA ASN A 452 -6.42 -24.22 -0.29
C ASN A 452 -5.34 -23.33 -0.94
N PRO A 453 -4.20 -23.88 -1.40
CA PRO A 453 -3.14 -23.12 -2.07
C PRO A 453 -3.55 -22.36 -3.34
N ILE A 454 -4.75 -22.61 -3.91
CA ILE A 454 -5.30 -21.81 -5.01
C ILE A 454 -5.41 -20.32 -4.67
N PHE A 455 -5.57 -20.00 -3.38
CA PHE A 455 -5.55 -18.63 -2.87
C PHE A 455 -4.10 -18.12 -2.78
N SER A 456 -3.45 -17.99 -3.94
CA SER A 456 -2.02 -17.72 -4.07
C SER A 456 -1.62 -16.30 -3.64
N ILE A 457 -2.57 -15.36 -3.63
CA ILE A 457 -2.33 -13.95 -3.27
C ILE A 457 -3.02 -13.54 -1.96
N LEU A 458 -3.64 -14.48 -1.24
CA LEU A 458 -4.28 -14.21 0.05
C LEU A 458 -3.21 -13.91 1.11
N THR A 459 -3.14 -12.66 1.55
CA THR A 459 -2.09 -12.15 2.46
C THR A 459 -2.55 -11.99 3.90
N ALA A 460 -3.85 -11.80 4.14
CA ALA A 460 -4.38 -11.64 5.49
C ALA A 460 -5.65 -12.45 5.73
N ILE A 461 -5.72 -13.12 6.87
CA ILE A 461 -6.92 -13.80 7.36
C ILE A 461 -7.23 -13.33 8.77
N THR A 462 -8.46 -12.90 9.00
CA THR A 462 -8.99 -12.60 10.34
C THR A 462 -10.23 -13.45 10.62
N ILE A 463 -10.19 -14.21 11.70
CA ILE A 463 -11.33 -15.00 12.19
C ILE A 463 -11.68 -14.50 13.59
N HIS A 464 -12.90 -14.02 13.76
CA HIS A 464 -13.37 -13.40 15.00
C HIS A 464 -14.72 -13.95 15.45
N ASP A 465 -14.92 -14.09 16.76
CA ASP A 465 -16.21 -14.44 17.39
C ASP A 465 -16.83 -15.76 16.89
N CYS A 466 -16.00 -16.69 16.40
CA CYS A 466 -16.43 -18.02 15.92
C CYS A 466 -16.46 -19.01 17.10
N ARG A 467 -17.35 -18.77 18.07
CA ARG A 467 -17.28 -19.37 19.41
C ARG A 467 -17.48 -20.89 19.45
N ASN A 468 -18.29 -21.43 18.54
CA ASN A 468 -18.60 -22.87 18.47
C ASN A 468 -17.52 -23.68 17.74
N CYS A 469 -16.55 -23.02 17.11
CA CYS A 469 -15.49 -23.69 16.37
C CYS A 469 -14.60 -24.51 17.31
N GLN A 470 -14.50 -25.81 17.06
CA GLN A 470 -13.69 -26.73 17.86
C GLN A 470 -12.30 -26.94 17.23
N LEU A 471 -12.20 -26.84 15.90
CA LEU A 471 -10.99 -27.13 15.13
C LEU A 471 -10.59 -25.94 14.26
N LEU A 472 -9.33 -25.50 14.37
CA LEU A 472 -8.79 -24.45 13.51
C LEU A 472 -8.68 -24.89 12.04
N PRO A 473 -8.86 -23.97 11.07
CA PRO A 473 -8.70 -24.27 9.65
C PRO A 473 -7.25 -24.61 9.29
N ARG A 474 -7.07 -25.36 8.20
CA ARG A 474 -5.77 -25.84 7.70
C ARG A 474 -4.99 -24.75 6.95
N LEU A 475 -4.55 -23.71 7.64
CA LEU A 475 -4.00 -22.49 7.01
C LEU A 475 -2.52 -22.59 6.62
N GLY A 476 -1.77 -23.54 7.18
CA GLY A 476 -0.31 -23.60 7.02
C GLY A 476 0.22 -23.81 5.60
N LYS A 477 -0.65 -24.16 4.64
CA LYS A 477 -0.27 -24.37 3.23
C LYS A 477 -0.47 -23.14 2.33
N LEU A 478 -1.02 -22.05 2.86
CA LEU A 478 -1.26 -20.83 2.08
C LEU A 478 0.09 -20.15 1.74
N PRO A 479 0.37 -19.87 0.44
CA PRO A 479 1.72 -19.49 0.01
C PRO A 479 2.09 -18.05 0.36
N SER A 480 1.12 -17.14 0.40
CA SER A 480 1.35 -15.69 0.57
C SER A 480 0.79 -15.11 1.87
N LEU A 481 0.32 -15.96 2.80
CA LEU A 481 -0.30 -15.52 4.04
C LEU A 481 0.74 -14.88 4.96
N LYS A 482 0.62 -13.56 5.19
CA LYS A 482 1.51 -12.74 6.03
C LYS A 482 0.93 -12.45 7.41
N THR A 483 -0.38 -12.21 7.48
CA THR A 483 -1.07 -11.84 8.72
C THR A 483 -2.18 -12.82 9.04
N LEU A 484 -2.16 -13.37 10.25
CA LEU A 484 -3.22 -14.24 10.76
C LEU A 484 -3.67 -13.79 12.14
N CYS A 485 -4.95 -13.45 12.26
CA CYS A 485 -5.58 -13.08 13.52
C CYS A 485 -6.73 -14.05 13.84
N LEU A 486 -6.61 -14.77 14.94
CA LEU A 486 -7.64 -15.66 15.49
C LEU A 486 -8.09 -15.10 16.82
N SER A 487 -9.38 -14.77 16.95
CA SER A 487 -9.87 -14.11 18.16
C SER A 487 -11.26 -14.57 18.59
N ASN A 488 -11.46 -14.72 19.90
CA ASN A 488 -12.75 -15.07 20.51
C ASN A 488 -13.33 -16.38 19.93
N MET A 489 -12.49 -17.41 19.83
CA MET A 489 -12.89 -18.77 19.41
C MET A 489 -12.89 -19.69 20.63
N VAL A 490 -13.94 -19.54 21.44
CA VAL A 490 -14.02 -20.06 22.82
C VAL A 490 -13.92 -21.58 22.91
N ALA A 491 -14.44 -22.34 21.94
CA ALA A 491 -14.45 -23.81 21.96
C ALA A 491 -13.16 -24.48 21.47
N VAL A 492 -12.18 -23.73 20.93
CA VAL A 492 -10.90 -24.31 20.50
C VAL A 492 -10.10 -24.72 21.72
N SER A 493 -9.92 -26.02 21.93
CA SER A 493 -9.15 -26.58 23.04
C SER A 493 -7.70 -26.87 22.71
N THR A 494 -7.39 -27.12 21.44
CA THR A 494 -6.04 -27.52 20.99
C THR A 494 -5.68 -26.91 19.65
N ILE A 495 -4.44 -26.47 19.50
CA ILE A 495 -3.82 -26.19 18.19
C ILE A 495 -2.93 -27.38 17.85
N ASP A 496 -3.14 -28.02 16.70
CA ASP A 496 -2.46 -29.28 16.30
C ASP A 496 -1.78 -29.19 14.92
N ASP A 497 -1.21 -30.32 14.47
CA ASP A 497 -0.57 -30.46 13.15
C ASP A 497 -1.49 -30.12 11.96
N GLN A 498 -2.82 -30.18 12.14
CA GLN A 498 -3.77 -29.89 11.06
C GLN A 498 -3.83 -28.39 10.76
N PHE A 499 -3.65 -27.54 11.77
CA PHE A 499 -3.52 -26.09 11.57
C PHE A 499 -2.36 -25.77 10.61
N CYS A 500 -1.26 -26.52 10.71
CA CYS A 500 -0.10 -26.49 9.81
C CYS A 500 -0.36 -27.13 8.43
N GLY A 501 -1.57 -27.62 8.17
CA GLY A 501 -1.97 -28.26 6.91
C GLY A 501 -1.47 -29.69 6.70
N ARG A 502 -1.04 -30.37 7.77
CA ARG A 502 -0.54 -31.76 7.72
C ARG A 502 -1.66 -32.75 8.03
N ASP A 503 -1.65 -33.92 7.37
CA ASP A 503 -2.58 -35.01 7.70
C ASP A 503 -1.99 -35.93 8.77
N THR A 504 -2.78 -36.21 9.81
CA THR A 504 -2.43 -37.13 10.92
C THR A 504 -2.20 -38.57 10.47
N VAL A 505 -2.70 -38.96 9.29
CA VAL A 505 -2.67 -40.35 8.76
C VAL A 505 -1.30 -40.75 8.19
N SER A 506 -0.38 -39.80 7.94
CA SER A 506 0.95 -40.15 7.41
C SER A 506 1.80 -40.97 8.39
N ARG A 507 1.47 -40.98 9.68
CA ARG A 507 2.20 -41.76 10.70
C ARG A 507 2.14 -43.28 10.46
N VAL A 508 1.14 -43.80 9.76
CA VAL A 508 1.01 -45.25 9.51
C VAL A 508 1.80 -45.70 8.28
N ARG A 509 1.90 -44.87 7.23
CA ARG A 509 2.67 -45.23 6.03
C ARG A 509 4.18 -45.15 6.24
N ASP A 510 4.64 -44.26 7.12
CA ASP A 510 6.06 -44.12 7.45
C ASP A 510 6.59 -45.30 8.30
N PHE A 511 5.71 -46.08 8.95
CA PHE A 511 6.10 -47.26 9.73
C PHE A 511 6.30 -48.54 8.88
N VAL A 512 5.77 -48.61 7.65
CA VAL A 512 5.82 -49.84 6.82
C VAL A 512 7.00 -49.86 5.83
N ARG A 513 7.75 -48.77 5.67
CA ARG A 513 8.94 -48.72 4.81
C ARG A 513 10.21 -48.41 5.60
N PHE A 514 10.67 -49.35 6.41
CA PHE A 514 12.05 -49.35 6.91
C PHE A 514 12.80 -50.62 6.51
N ARG A 515 13.48 -50.53 5.37
CA ARG A 515 14.80 -51.15 5.20
C ARG A 515 15.61 -50.38 4.14
N GLY A 516 16.52 -49.53 4.63
CA GLY A 516 17.70 -49.09 3.88
C GLY A 516 17.50 -48.02 2.81
N LYS A 517 17.39 -46.74 3.23
CA LYS A 517 18.00 -45.53 2.63
C LYS A 517 17.32 -44.31 3.27
N ARG A 518 18.10 -43.48 3.96
CA ARG A 518 17.66 -42.17 4.46
C ARG A 518 17.46 -41.23 3.28
N SER A 519 16.27 -41.28 2.66
CA SER A 519 15.74 -40.13 1.93
C SER A 519 14.99 -39.29 2.96
N ALA A 520 15.41 -38.03 3.15
CA ALA A 520 14.72 -37.09 4.00
C ALA A 520 13.27 -36.95 3.49
N SER A 521 12.32 -37.50 4.24
CA SER A 521 10.90 -37.34 3.95
C SER A 521 10.60 -35.83 3.83
N ASN A 522 10.00 -35.44 2.70
CA ASN A 522 9.60 -34.08 2.35
C ASN A 522 8.61 -33.52 3.41
N THR A 523 9.10 -33.06 4.57
CA THR A 523 8.26 -32.41 5.58
C THR A 523 7.93 -31.01 5.07
N SER A 524 6.77 -30.87 4.42
CA SER A 524 6.26 -29.57 3.98
C SER A 524 6.31 -28.55 5.13
N VAL A 525 7.06 -27.47 4.92
CA VAL A 525 7.15 -26.32 5.84
C VAL A 525 5.82 -25.58 5.86
N ALA A 526 5.25 -25.39 7.04
CA ALA A 526 4.00 -24.66 7.23
C ALA A 526 4.25 -23.16 7.45
N PHE A 527 3.28 -22.34 7.04
CA PHE A 527 3.27 -20.89 7.22
C PHE A 527 4.53 -20.20 6.69
N ARG A 528 4.87 -20.49 5.42
CA ARG A 528 6.13 -20.08 4.78
C ARG A 528 6.35 -18.58 4.73
N THR A 529 5.31 -17.76 4.76
CA THR A 529 5.38 -16.30 4.60
C THR A 529 4.74 -15.55 5.76
N LEU A 530 4.30 -16.25 6.81
CA LEU A 530 3.58 -15.63 7.92
C LEU A 530 4.53 -14.76 8.75
N GLU A 531 4.23 -13.47 8.82
CA GLU A 531 5.00 -12.44 9.52
C GLU A 531 4.37 -12.13 10.90
N THR A 532 3.05 -12.16 11.01
CA THR A 532 2.31 -11.86 12.25
C THR A 532 1.25 -12.91 12.55
N LEU A 533 1.32 -13.49 13.76
CA LEU A 533 0.30 -14.39 14.31
C LEU A 533 -0.26 -13.80 15.61
N THR A 534 -1.59 -13.65 15.66
CA THR A 534 -2.31 -13.21 16.86
C THR A 534 -3.34 -14.27 17.27
N LEU A 535 -3.25 -14.71 18.52
CA LEU A 535 -4.19 -15.59 19.19
C LEU A 535 -4.79 -14.83 20.38
N LYS A 536 -6.09 -14.53 20.34
CA LYS A 536 -6.75 -13.72 21.37
C LYS A 536 -8.03 -14.38 21.89
N SER A 537 -8.26 -14.40 23.20
CA SER A 537 -9.51 -14.88 23.79
C SER A 537 -9.87 -16.31 23.34
N LEU A 538 -8.88 -17.21 23.32
CA LEU A 538 -9.08 -18.64 23.08
C LEU A 538 -9.30 -19.34 24.42
N LEU A 539 -10.46 -19.12 25.03
CA LEU A 539 -10.69 -19.37 26.46
C LEU A 539 -10.56 -20.84 26.87
N SER A 540 -10.84 -21.78 25.95
CA SER A 540 -10.68 -23.22 26.22
C SER A 540 -9.33 -23.79 25.79
N LEU A 541 -8.43 -22.98 25.23
CA LEU A 541 -7.16 -23.46 24.69
C LEU A 541 -6.28 -24.00 25.82
N GLU A 542 -6.05 -25.31 25.82
CA GLU A 542 -5.27 -26.04 26.83
C GLU A 542 -3.87 -26.36 26.30
N GLU A 543 -3.77 -26.75 25.03
CA GLU A 543 -2.51 -27.21 24.41
C GLU A 543 -2.26 -26.60 23.03
N TRP A 544 -0.98 -26.30 22.76
CA TRP A 544 -0.50 -25.98 21.41
C TRP A 544 0.61 -26.96 21.03
N ILE A 545 0.26 -27.92 20.17
CA ILE A 545 1.10 -29.02 19.68
C ILE A 545 1.21 -28.98 18.14
N GLY A 546 2.08 -29.80 17.55
CA GLY A 546 2.18 -29.94 16.09
C GLY A 546 3.05 -28.91 15.36
N MET A 547 3.76 -28.06 16.10
CA MET A 547 4.76 -27.16 15.53
C MET A 547 6.09 -27.90 15.33
N LYS A 548 6.69 -27.85 14.12
CA LYS A 548 7.98 -28.49 13.80
C LYS A 548 9.10 -27.48 13.57
N GLU A 549 10.36 -27.90 13.69
CA GLU A 549 11.57 -27.06 13.71
C GLU A 549 11.82 -26.18 12.46
N LEU A 550 11.03 -26.32 11.40
CA LEU A 550 11.13 -25.49 10.17
C LEU A 550 9.87 -24.64 9.91
N ASP A 551 8.82 -24.80 10.71
CA ASP A 551 7.59 -24.04 10.52
C ASP A 551 7.76 -22.58 10.91
N PHE A 552 6.95 -21.71 10.30
CA PHE A 552 6.95 -20.26 10.57
C PHE A 552 8.30 -19.56 10.33
N PRO A 553 8.98 -19.80 9.18
CA PRO A 553 10.33 -19.29 8.95
C PRO A 553 10.45 -17.76 8.96
N HIS A 554 9.37 -17.02 8.70
CA HIS A 554 9.36 -15.56 8.64
C HIS A 554 8.57 -14.89 9.78
N LEU A 555 8.13 -15.63 10.79
CA LEU A 555 7.29 -15.08 11.85
C LEU A 555 8.06 -14.06 12.67
N GLU A 556 7.66 -12.79 12.60
CA GLU A 556 8.29 -11.66 13.29
C GLU A 556 7.58 -11.30 14.59
N LYS A 557 6.24 -11.44 14.62
CA LYS A 557 5.42 -11.08 15.78
C LYS A 557 4.47 -12.21 16.16
N LEU A 558 4.53 -12.63 17.43
CA LEU A 558 3.58 -13.54 18.05
C LEU A 558 2.89 -12.83 19.22
N ASN A 559 1.56 -12.72 19.16
CA ASN A 559 0.74 -12.21 20.25
C ASN A 559 -0.21 -13.31 20.73
N ILE A 560 -0.17 -13.59 22.03
CA ILE A 560 -1.06 -14.51 22.73
C ILE A 560 -1.72 -13.72 23.85
N SER A 561 -3.04 -13.58 23.81
CA SER A 561 -3.77 -12.79 24.81
C SER A 561 -5.04 -13.50 25.26
N ASP A 562 -5.34 -13.44 26.55
CA ASP A 562 -6.59 -13.96 27.11
C ASP A 562 -6.81 -15.45 26.78
N CYS A 563 -5.78 -16.27 27.01
CA CYS A 563 -5.82 -17.73 26.89
C CYS A 563 -5.63 -18.36 28.28
N PRO A 564 -6.62 -18.26 29.19
CA PRO A 564 -6.45 -18.56 30.61
C PRO A 564 -6.15 -20.03 30.92
N LYS A 565 -6.53 -20.97 30.05
CA LYS A 565 -6.28 -22.41 30.22
C LYS A 565 -4.95 -22.91 29.63
N LEU A 566 -4.25 -22.08 28.86
CA LEU A 566 -3.03 -22.49 28.18
C LEU A 566 -1.94 -22.73 29.23
N THR A 567 -1.46 -23.97 29.34
CA THR A 567 -0.52 -24.35 30.41
C THR A 567 0.95 -24.22 30.01
N ALA A 568 1.25 -24.37 28.71
CA ALA A 568 2.59 -24.31 28.15
C ALA A 568 2.56 -23.76 26.71
N LEU A 569 3.67 -23.14 26.30
CA LEU A 569 3.90 -22.74 24.90
C LEU A 569 4.53 -23.91 24.12
N PRO A 570 4.35 -23.96 22.77
CA PRO A 570 5.10 -24.90 21.95
C PRO A 570 6.60 -24.57 21.99
N LYS A 571 7.43 -25.48 21.48
CA LYS A 571 8.86 -25.19 21.27
C LYS A 571 8.98 -24.03 20.29
N ILE A 572 9.38 -22.86 20.78
CA ILE A 572 9.58 -21.64 19.98
C ILE A 572 11.05 -21.27 19.80
N SER A 573 11.98 -22.06 20.36
CA SER A 573 13.42 -21.77 20.33
C SER A 573 14.00 -21.73 18.92
N PHE A 574 13.37 -22.41 17.94
CA PHE A 574 13.78 -22.44 16.54
C PHE A 574 13.16 -21.33 15.67
N LEU A 575 12.36 -20.43 16.26
CA LEU A 575 11.77 -19.30 15.54
C LEU A 575 12.81 -18.19 15.32
N ASP A 576 13.71 -18.40 14.35
CA ASP A 576 14.88 -17.56 14.11
C ASP A 576 14.57 -16.11 13.69
N ASN A 577 13.33 -15.82 13.27
CA ASN A 577 12.89 -14.49 12.88
C ASN A 577 11.97 -13.78 13.89
N LEU A 578 11.59 -14.44 14.99
CA LEU A 578 10.67 -13.86 15.98
C LEU A 578 11.32 -12.66 16.68
N LYS A 579 10.80 -11.46 16.43
CA LYS A 579 11.31 -10.21 17.03
C LYS A 579 10.55 -9.84 18.29
N LYS A 580 9.24 -10.11 18.29
CA LYS A 580 8.33 -9.67 19.36
C LYS A 580 7.41 -10.80 19.82
N LEU A 581 7.41 -11.03 21.13
CA LEU A 581 6.51 -11.95 21.81
C LEU A 581 5.69 -11.16 22.84
N GLU A 582 4.38 -11.10 22.65
CA GLU A 582 3.43 -10.49 23.59
C GLU A 582 2.56 -11.59 24.20
N ILE A 583 2.56 -11.71 25.52
CA ILE A 583 1.73 -12.64 26.28
C ILE A 583 0.93 -11.83 27.31
N SER A 584 -0.39 -11.91 27.26
CA SER A 584 -1.23 -11.18 28.22
C SER A 584 -2.42 -12.00 28.71
N PHE A 585 -2.84 -11.81 29.96
CA PHE A 585 -4.02 -12.46 30.54
C PHE A 585 -4.02 -14.01 30.41
N CYS A 586 -2.84 -14.64 30.47
CA CYS A 586 -2.67 -16.10 30.38
C CYS A 586 -2.39 -16.68 31.78
N SER A 587 -3.44 -16.86 32.59
CA SER A 587 -3.32 -17.13 34.02
C SER A 587 -2.72 -18.50 34.37
N SER A 588 -2.90 -19.53 33.54
CA SER A 588 -2.39 -20.89 33.80
C SER A 588 -1.02 -21.18 33.18
N LEU A 589 -0.47 -20.24 32.42
CA LEU A 589 0.81 -20.44 31.74
C LEU A 589 1.93 -20.47 32.79
N LYS A 590 2.55 -21.63 32.96
CA LYS A 590 3.48 -21.87 34.08
C LYS A 590 4.88 -21.37 33.80
N SER A 591 5.42 -21.70 32.64
CA SER A 591 6.81 -21.43 32.29
C SER A 591 7.00 -21.31 30.78
N PHE A 592 8.12 -20.73 30.37
CA PHE A 592 8.63 -20.81 29.00
C PHE A 592 9.14 -22.22 28.68
N PRO A 593 9.24 -22.60 27.38
CA PRO A 593 9.79 -23.90 26.97
C PRO A 593 11.18 -24.17 27.57
N ASN A 594 11.49 -25.43 27.83
CA ASN A 594 12.77 -25.82 28.47
C ASN A 594 13.98 -25.54 27.58
N GLU A 595 13.77 -25.55 26.26
CA GLU A 595 14.75 -25.22 25.23
C GLU A 595 15.05 -23.71 25.17
N GLY A 596 14.31 -22.89 25.90
CA GLY A 596 14.47 -21.44 25.97
C GLY A 596 13.66 -20.68 24.93
N LEU A 597 13.90 -19.36 24.91
CA LEU A 597 13.31 -18.43 23.95
C LEU A 597 14.20 -18.32 22.70
N PRO A 598 13.63 -17.99 21.52
CA PRO A 598 14.42 -17.78 20.32
C PRO A 598 15.43 -16.65 20.52
N ILE A 599 16.67 -16.88 20.09
CA ILE A 599 17.80 -15.93 20.23
C ILE A 599 17.52 -14.59 19.54
N SER A 600 16.64 -14.63 18.55
CA SER A 600 16.25 -13.49 17.74
C SER A 600 15.26 -12.55 18.46
N LEU A 601 14.69 -12.95 19.60
CA LEU A 601 13.69 -12.18 20.34
C LEU A 601 14.27 -10.87 20.90
N GLN A 602 13.66 -9.74 20.53
CA GLN A 602 14.06 -8.40 20.97
C GLN A 602 13.16 -7.88 22.09
N ASP A 603 11.85 -8.04 21.91
CA ASP A 603 10.84 -7.54 22.82
C ASP A 603 9.99 -8.70 23.36
N LEU A 604 10.01 -8.86 24.68
CA LEU A 604 9.10 -9.71 25.42
C LEU A 604 8.20 -8.85 26.29
N VAL A 605 6.89 -8.95 26.09
CA VAL A 605 5.89 -8.25 26.89
C VAL A 605 5.01 -9.29 27.57
N ILE A 606 4.99 -9.26 28.90
CA ILE A 606 4.13 -10.06 29.76
C ILE A 606 3.20 -9.11 30.51
N THR A 607 1.89 -9.35 30.50
CA THR A 607 0.93 -8.51 31.21
C THR A 607 -0.15 -9.37 31.84
N ASP A 608 -0.41 -9.21 33.13
CA ASP A 608 -1.46 -9.93 33.87
C ASP A 608 -1.39 -11.46 33.71
N CYS A 609 -0.16 -12.00 33.79
CA CYS A 609 0.12 -13.45 33.76
C CYS A 609 0.77 -13.88 35.09
N PRO A 610 -0.01 -14.10 36.17
CA PRO A 610 0.50 -14.21 37.54
C PRO A 610 1.53 -15.33 37.72
N VAL A 611 1.24 -16.55 37.22
CA VAL A 611 2.12 -17.71 37.41
C VAL A 611 3.43 -17.54 36.61
N LEU A 612 3.34 -17.17 35.33
CA LEU A 612 4.52 -16.92 34.50
C LEU A 612 5.38 -15.78 35.05
N LYS A 613 4.75 -14.70 35.52
CA LYS A 613 5.43 -13.57 36.14
C LYS A 613 6.27 -14.00 37.35
N GLU A 614 5.74 -14.88 38.20
CA GLU A 614 6.50 -15.40 39.35
C GLU A 614 7.77 -16.14 38.91
N GLN A 615 7.70 -16.92 37.83
CA GLN A 615 8.86 -17.63 37.26
C GLN A 615 9.88 -16.70 36.60
N CYS A 616 9.47 -15.49 36.23
CA CYS A 616 10.34 -14.49 35.61
C CYS A 616 11.04 -13.57 36.64
N HIS A 617 10.84 -13.77 37.94
CA HIS A 617 11.48 -12.94 38.96
C HIS A 617 13.01 -13.06 38.94
N LYS A 618 13.67 -11.90 38.89
CA LYS A 618 15.13 -11.78 38.93
C LYS A 618 15.75 -12.58 40.08
N ASP A 619 16.70 -13.45 39.73
CA ASP A 619 17.52 -14.28 40.62
C ASP A 619 16.77 -15.32 41.49
N LYS A 620 15.44 -15.43 41.35
CA LYS A 620 14.59 -16.34 42.15
C LYS A 620 13.71 -17.26 41.31
N GLY A 621 13.23 -16.77 40.17
CA GLY A 621 12.36 -17.52 39.28
C GLY A 621 13.14 -18.49 38.38
N GLU A 622 12.58 -19.67 38.12
CA GLU A 622 13.25 -20.72 37.33
C GLU A 622 13.49 -20.29 35.88
N ASP A 623 12.61 -19.44 35.34
CA ASP A 623 12.69 -18.95 33.96
C ASP A 623 13.57 -17.71 33.79
N TRP A 624 14.05 -17.09 34.88
CA TRP A 624 14.91 -15.90 34.79
C TRP A 624 16.11 -16.12 33.87
N ARG A 625 16.73 -17.31 33.93
CA ARG A 625 17.87 -17.67 33.07
C ARG A 625 17.53 -17.70 31.58
N LYS A 626 16.27 -17.99 31.22
CA LYS A 626 15.78 -18.00 29.83
C LYS A 626 15.59 -16.57 29.28
N LEU A 627 15.45 -15.59 30.17
CA LEU A 627 15.24 -14.18 29.83
C LEU A 627 16.55 -13.39 29.68
N VAL A 628 17.69 -13.96 30.08
CA VAL A 628 18.99 -13.25 30.13
C VAL A 628 19.43 -12.70 28.77
N LEU A 629 19.03 -13.37 27.70
CA LEU A 629 19.41 -13.00 26.34
C LEU A 629 18.40 -12.04 25.67
N VAL A 630 17.27 -11.73 26.32
CA VAL A 630 16.22 -10.88 25.75
C VAL A 630 16.46 -9.42 26.15
N PRO A 631 16.69 -8.49 25.20
CA PRO A 631 17.05 -7.10 25.49
C PRO A 631 15.97 -6.31 26.25
N ASN A 632 14.71 -6.43 25.83
CA ASN A 632 13.60 -5.65 26.39
C ASN A 632 12.54 -6.59 26.97
N VAL A 633 12.56 -6.76 28.29
CA VAL A 633 11.57 -7.56 29.03
C VAL A 633 10.66 -6.63 29.83
N TRP A 634 9.40 -6.56 29.41
CA TRP A 634 8.35 -5.79 30.08
C TRP A 634 7.41 -6.74 30.80
N ILE A 635 7.24 -6.56 32.11
CA ILE A 635 6.26 -7.31 32.92
C ILE A 635 5.35 -6.32 33.63
N ASP A 636 4.05 -6.42 33.39
CA ASP A 636 3.01 -5.51 33.92
C ASP A 636 3.41 -4.04 33.77
N TYR A 637 3.81 -3.69 32.55
CA TYR A 637 4.26 -2.35 32.15
C TYR A 637 5.54 -1.86 32.83
N GLN A 638 6.27 -2.74 33.55
CA GLN A 638 7.56 -2.45 34.15
C GLN A 638 8.69 -3.10 33.34
N LEU A 639 9.68 -2.30 32.94
CA LEU A 639 10.90 -2.80 32.32
C LEU A 639 11.80 -3.43 33.38
N ILE A 640 12.04 -4.74 33.28
CA ILE A 640 12.97 -5.44 34.18
C ILE A 640 14.37 -5.32 33.56
N SER A 641 15.07 -4.23 33.89
CA SER A 641 16.41 -3.98 33.37
C SER A 641 17.40 -5.06 33.84
N GLN A 642 18.08 -5.68 32.89
CA GLN A 642 19.28 -6.48 33.15
C GLN A 642 20.50 -5.60 32.92
N ASN A 643 20.81 -4.74 33.89
CA ASN A 643 22.13 -4.16 34.17
C ASN A 643 22.04 -3.26 35.41
N GLU A 644 22.23 -3.84 36.60
CA GLU A 644 22.62 -3.08 37.80
C GLU A 644 23.99 -3.60 38.26
N GLY A 645 25.00 -2.77 38.07
CA GLY A 645 26.33 -2.89 38.65
C GLY A 645 26.88 -1.48 38.89
N GLU A 646 27.11 -1.17 40.17
CA GLU A 646 27.75 0.01 40.75
C GLU A 646 26.91 1.30 40.95
N LYS A 647 26.54 1.51 42.22
CA LYS A 647 26.02 2.75 42.81
C LYS A 647 27.17 3.76 42.99
N ASN A 648 26.91 5.04 42.75
CA ASN A 648 27.08 6.08 43.75
C ASN A 648 26.19 7.31 43.50
N ASP A 649 25.46 7.64 44.56
CA ASP A 649 24.76 8.87 44.96
C ASP A 649 23.50 9.45 44.25
N LYS A 650 22.53 9.71 45.14
CA LYS A 650 21.10 10.10 45.10
C LYS A 650 20.82 11.57 44.66
N PRO A 651 19.54 12.04 44.57
CA PRO A 651 18.25 11.35 44.43
C PRO A 651 17.25 11.97 43.39
N THR A 652 16.26 11.14 43.01
CA THR A 652 14.84 11.43 42.67
C THR A 652 14.47 12.32 41.48
N THR A 653 13.91 11.69 40.44
CA THR A 653 12.47 11.79 40.04
C THR A 653 12.16 10.73 38.97
N THR A 654 11.06 9.99 39.13
CA THR A 654 10.46 9.09 38.11
C THR A 654 9.11 9.69 37.66
N PRO A 655 8.45 9.18 36.60
CA PRO A 655 8.91 9.08 35.22
C PRO A 655 7.88 9.71 34.26
N SER A 656 8.33 10.26 33.13
CA SER A 656 7.43 10.53 32.00
C SER A 656 8.11 10.19 30.68
N ASN A 657 7.69 9.05 30.12
CA ASN A 657 7.57 8.79 28.68
C ASN A 657 8.87 8.87 27.83
N PRO A 658 9.47 7.74 27.38
CA PRO A 658 10.72 7.76 26.59
C PRO A 658 10.53 8.10 25.09
N ARG A 659 9.44 8.79 24.71
CA ARG A 659 9.27 9.31 23.34
C ARG A 659 10.00 10.62 23.05
N SER A 660 10.86 11.13 23.96
CA SER A 660 11.46 12.46 23.80
C SER A 660 12.96 12.58 24.08
N PHE A 661 13.73 11.49 24.15
CA PHE A 661 15.17 11.60 24.48
C PHE A 661 16.10 11.74 23.27
N LEU A 662 15.66 11.38 22.06
CA LEU A 662 16.45 11.55 20.83
C LEU A 662 16.46 13.01 20.36
N SER A 663 15.33 13.71 20.51
CA SER A 663 15.18 15.13 20.17
C SER A 663 16.07 16.03 21.04
N ILE A 664 16.31 15.68 22.30
CA ILE A 664 17.10 16.51 23.24
C ILE A 664 18.61 16.46 22.98
N ILE A 665 19.17 15.32 22.55
CA ILE A 665 20.62 15.19 22.29
C ILE A 665 21.01 15.88 20.98
N ILE A 666 20.14 15.84 19.97
CA ILE A 666 20.39 16.46 18.66
C ILE A 666 20.17 17.98 18.72
N LEU A 667 19.17 18.45 19.47
CA LEU A 667 18.98 19.88 19.73
C LEU A 667 20.14 20.50 20.53
N LYS A 668 20.80 19.74 21.42
CA LYS A 668 21.98 20.24 22.17
C LYS A 668 23.25 20.38 21.33
N TYR A 669 23.44 19.60 20.27
CA TYR A 669 24.61 19.73 19.38
C TYR A 669 24.50 20.96 18.47
N PHE A 670 23.29 21.31 18.00
CA PHE A 670 23.06 22.51 17.17
C PHE A 670 22.93 23.81 17.97
N ARG A 671 22.60 23.74 19.27
CA ARG A 671 22.47 24.94 20.12
C ARG A 671 23.82 25.50 20.60
N HIS A 672 24.94 24.80 20.40
CA HIS A 672 26.25 25.22 20.92
C HIS A 672 27.21 25.85 19.90
N LYS A 673 26.77 26.13 18.67
CA LYS A 673 27.58 26.82 17.63
C LYS A 673 26.81 27.90 16.87
N GLY A 674 26.07 28.73 17.60
CA GLY A 674 25.29 29.81 17.01
C GLY A 674 25.42 31.11 17.78
N GLU A 675 26.63 31.61 18.05
CA GLU A 675 26.82 33.03 18.41
C GLU A 675 27.98 33.65 17.62
N THR A 676 27.57 34.51 16.69
CA THR A 676 28.18 35.78 16.26
C THR A 676 29.65 35.81 15.83
N ALA A 677 29.87 36.11 14.55
CA ALA A 677 31.04 36.87 14.11
C ALA A 677 30.57 38.04 13.21
N LYS A 678 30.52 39.24 13.78
CA LYS A 678 30.80 40.48 13.04
C LYS A 678 32.20 40.94 13.45
N TYR A 679 33.03 41.15 12.44
CA TYR A 679 34.34 41.80 12.34
C TYR A 679 34.90 42.53 13.57
N VAL A 680 36.21 42.36 13.84
CA VAL A 680 37.28 43.40 13.68
C VAL A 680 38.66 42.91 14.19
N SER A 681 39.66 43.10 13.32
CA SER A 681 41.13 43.32 13.48
C SER A 681 42.07 42.39 14.27
N ASN A 682 43.15 42.00 13.57
CA ASN A 682 44.58 41.90 13.94
C ASN A 682 44.96 41.76 15.43
N ASP A 683 45.69 40.69 15.78
CA ASP A 683 47.16 40.74 15.82
C ASP A 683 47.74 39.34 16.14
N GLY A 684 48.95 39.10 15.63
CA GLY A 684 49.52 37.76 15.46
C GLY A 684 50.08 37.09 16.71
N LYS A 685 50.27 35.77 16.59
CA LYS A 685 51.56 35.09 16.79
C LYS A 685 51.46 33.63 16.38
N GLU A 686 52.35 33.25 15.47
CA GLU A 686 52.67 31.89 15.04
C GLU A 686 53.05 31.00 16.23
N LEU A 687 52.82 29.68 16.12
CA LEU A 687 53.88 28.70 15.84
C LEU A 687 53.34 27.25 15.80
N ASN A 688 53.31 26.73 14.56
CA ASN A 688 53.67 25.39 14.07
C ASN A 688 53.48 24.12 14.94
N TYR A 689 52.74 23.17 14.38
CA TYR A 689 53.30 21.85 14.09
C TYR A 689 52.72 21.24 12.80
N ASP A 690 53.58 20.51 12.11
CA ASP A 690 53.63 20.30 10.66
C ASP A 690 52.48 19.60 9.95
N SER A 691 52.25 20.11 8.74
CA SER A 691 51.61 19.52 7.57
C SER A 691 52.42 18.37 6.95
N SER A 692 51.76 17.31 6.49
CA SER A 692 51.92 16.85 5.10
C SER A 692 50.92 15.74 4.74
N GLY A 693 50.13 15.98 3.69
CA GLY A 693 49.13 15.08 3.16
C GLY A 693 48.11 15.84 2.31
N LYS A 694 48.59 16.40 1.19
CA LYS A 694 47.89 17.29 0.25
C LYS A 694 46.46 16.83 -0.07
N TYR A 695 45.45 17.61 0.34
CA TYR A 695 44.18 17.68 -0.36
C TYR A 695 44.29 18.77 -1.43
N SER A 696 44.27 18.35 -2.69
CA SER A 696 44.26 19.24 -3.84
C SER A 696 42.99 20.08 -3.80
N SER A 697 43.17 21.39 -3.62
CA SER A 697 42.16 22.41 -3.80
C SER A 697 41.87 22.55 -5.30
N ASN A 698 40.95 21.75 -5.84
CA ASN A 698 40.32 22.06 -7.11
C ASN A 698 39.02 22.83 -6.85
N SER A 699 39.11 24.11 -7.15
CA SER A 699 38.04 25.11 -7.22
C SER A 699 36.81 24.60 -7.98
N VAL A 700 35.65 24.65 -7.35
CA VAL A 700 34.34 24.50 -8.00
C VAL A 700 33.88 25.87 -8.52
N PRO A 701 33.57 26.03 -9.82
CA PRO A 701 32.68 27.10 -10.28
C PRO A 701 31.22 26.60 -10.35
N PRO A 702 30.21 27.44 -10.06
CA PRO A 702 28.80 27.06 -10.17
C PRO A 702 28.21 27.48 -11.53
N THR A 703 28.06 26.53 -12.45
CA THR A 703 27.12 26.58 -13.59
C THR A 703 26.75 25.15 -14.00
N PRO A 704 25.54 24.90 -14.54
CA PRO A 704 25.16 23.58 -15.05
C PRO A 704 26.09 23.20 -16.22
N ARG A 705 26.85 22.11 -16.03
CA ARG A 705 27.80 21.59 -17.02
C ARG A 705 27.08 20.77 -18.09
N SER A 706 27.57 20.86 -19.33
CA SER A 706 27.10 20.00 -20.42
C SER A 706 27.55 18.54 -20.20
N GLU A 707 26.84 17.57 -20.76
CA GLU A 707 27.20 16.14 -20.67
C GLU A 707 28.65 15.88 -21.13
N GLY A 708 29.07 16.54 -22.21
CA GLY A 708 30.45 16.47 -22.71
C GLY A 708 31.51 16.96 -21.70
N GLU A 709 31.20 17.98 -20.90
CA GLU A 709 32.11 18.49 -19.85
C GLU A 709 32.19 17.55 -18.64
N ILE A 710 31.06 16.91 -18.27
CA ILE A 710 31.01 15.96 -17.15
C ILE A 710 31.87 14.72 -17.45
N LEU A 711 31.81 14.24 -18.70
CA LEU A 711 32.55 13.07 -19.16
C LEU A 711 34.03 13.33 -19.46
N GLN A 712 34.43 14.59 -19.62
CA GLN A 712 35.85 14.97 -19.76
C GLN A 712 36.56 15.17 -18.40
N SER A 713 35.90 14.86 -17.28
CA SER A 713 36.47 15.05 -15.94
C SER A 713 37.72 14.18 -15.73
N SER A 714 38.86 14.82 -15.48
CA SER A 714 40.21 14.21 -15.39
C SER A 714 40.41 13.22 -14.24
N ASN A 715 39.42 13.04 -13.37
CA ASN A 715 39.55 12.33 -12.10
C ASN A 715 38.88 10.95 -12.10
N LEU A 716 38.13 10.61 -13.15
CA LEU A 716 37.42 9.34 -13.30
C LEU A 716 37.97 8.55 -14.47
N LYS A 717 38.15 7.24 -14.28
CA LYS A 717 38.56 6.34 -15.36
C LYS A 717 37.36 6.01 -16.25
N SER A 718 37.48 6.24 -17.55
CA SER A 718 36.58 5.64 -18.54
C SER A 718 37.00 4.19 -18.78
N PHE A 719 36.10 3.25 -18.49
CA PHE A 719 36.27 1.82 -18.72
C PHE A 719 35.45 1.38 -19.93
N SER A 720 35.98 0.46 -20.71
CA SER A 720 35.19 -0.25 -21.70
C SER A 720 34.28 -1.28 -21.05
N PHE A 721 33.18 -1.61 -21.72
CA PHE A 721 32.26 -2.65 -21.27
C PHE A 721 32.98 -4.00 -21.19
N SER A 722 33.87 -4.28 -22.14
CA SER A 722 34.69 -5.50 -22.14
C SER A 722 35.60 -5.60 -20.91
N GLU A 723 36.21 -4.50 -20.47
CA GLU A 723 37.02 -4.47 -19.25
C GLU A 723 36.19 -4.75 -17.99
N LEU A 724 35.02 -4.11 -17.86
CA LEU A 724 34.14 -4.35 -16.71
C LEU A 724 33.50 -5.74 -16.72
N LYS A 725 33.19 -6.25 -17.92
CA LYS A 725 32.77 -7.63 -18.14
C LYS A 725 33.87 -8.58 -17.66
N ASN A 726 35.14 -8.35 -18.00
CA ASN A 726 36.23 -9.19 -17.51
C ASN A 726 36.44 -9.05 -15.99
N ALA A 727 36.40 -7.84 -15.45
CA ALA A 727 36.62 -7.56 -14.02
C ALA A 727 35.56 -8.21 -13.12
N THR A 728 34.32 -8.33 -13.61
CA THR A 728 33.17 -8.93 -12.91
C THR A 728 32.93 -10.40 -13.29
N ARG A 729 33.85 -11.00 -14.06
CA ARG A 729 33.71 -12.37 -14.61
C ARG A 729 32.41 -12.57 -15.40
N ASN A 730 32.11 -11.64 -16.30
CA ASN A 730 30.89 -11.56 -17.08
C ASN A 730 29.64 -11.38 -16.21
N PHE A 731 29.71 -10.47 -15.22
CA PHE A 731 28.60 -10.12 -14.34
C PHE A 731 27.94 -11.36 -13.69
N ARG A 732 28.77 -12.30 -13.21
CA ARG A 732 28.24 -13.55 -12.67
C ARG A 732 27.28 -13.30 -11.49
N PRO A 733 26.16 -14.05 -11.40
CA PRO A 733 25.20 -13.91 -10.30
C PRO A 733 25.82 -14.06 -8.90
N ASP A 734 26.85 -14.90 -8.75
CA ASP A 734 27.55 -15.11 -7.47
C ASP A 734 28.43 -13.94 -7.02
N SER A 735 28.63 -12.93 -7.88
CA SER A 735 29.34 -11.69 -7.57
C SER A 735 28.41 -10.53 -7.20
N VAL A 736 27.09 -10.73 -7.19
CA VAL A 736 26.11 -9.68 -6.89
C VAL A 736 26.22 -9.25 -5.42
N LEU A 737 26.43 -7.95 -5.22
CA LEU A 737 26.51 -7.29 -3.92
C LEU A 737 25.15 -6.70 -3.49
N GLY A 738 24.29 -6.39 -4.45
CA GLY A 738 22.95 -5.87 -4.24
C GLY A 738 22.23 -5.56 -5.55
N GLU A 739 20.90 -5.63 -5.53
CA GLU A 739 20.01 -5.44 -6.67
C GLU A 739 18.79 -4.62 -6.24
N GLY A 740 18.34 -3.68 -7.08
CA GLY A 740 17.20 -2.81 -6.79
C GLY A 740 16.78 -1.95 -7.97
N GLY A 741 15.87 -0.98 -7.75
CA GLY A 741 15.31 -0.12 -8.81
C GLY A 741 16.32 0.72 -9.59
N PHE A 742 17.55 0.81 -9.10
CA PHE A 742 18.68 1.54 -9.70
C PHE A 742 19.68 0.62 -10.42
N GLY A 743 19.34 -0.65 -10.62
CA GLY A 743 20.21 -1.66 -11.24
C GLY A 743 20.93 -2.58 -10.28
N SER A 744 21.89 -3.32 -10.81
CA SER A 744 22.59 -4.43 -10.15
C SER A 744 24.05 -4.10 -9.90
N VAL A 745 24.53 -4.36 -8.69
CA VAL A 745 25.90 -4.07 -8.27
C VAL A 745 26.69 -5.37 -8.17
N PHE A 746 27.80 -5.45 -8.90
CA PHE A 746 28.65 -6.63 -9.00
C PHE A 746 30.00 -6.38 -8.34
N LYS A 747 30.57 -7.40 -7.70
CA LYS A 747 31.92 -7.38 -7.19
C LYS A 747 32.90 -7.64 -8.33
N GLY A 748 33.88 -6.77 -8.48
CA GLY A 748 34.94 -6.93 -9.48
C GLY A 748 36.33 -6.77 -8.89
N TRP A 749 37.34 -7.08 -9.72
CA TRP A 749 38.75 -6.89 -9.39
C TRP A 749 39.46 -6.20 -10.54
N ILE A 750 40.21 -5.15 -10.21
CA ILE A 750 41.07 -4.44 -11.16
C ILE A 750 42.46 -4.23 -10.57
N ASP A 751 43.46 -4.02 -11.43
CA ASP A 751 44.81 -3.69 -11.02
C ASP A 751 44.86 -2.29 -10.37
N GLU A 752 45.66 -2.13 -9.32
CA GLU A 752 45.73 -0.87 -8.56
C GLU A 752 46.31 0.29 -9.39
N ASN A 753 47.22 0.00 -10.33
CA ASN A 753 47.92 1.01 -11.11
C ASN A 753 47.41 1.09 -12.55
N ALA A 754 47.17 -0.05 -13.19
CA ALA A 754 46.72 -0.11 -14.58
C ALA A 754 45.19 0.05 -14.71
N LEU A 755 44.43 -0.15 -13.62
CA LEU A 755 42.96 -0.17 -13.62
C LEU A 755 42.37 -1.12 -14.68
N THR A 756 43.08 -2.20 -15.01
CA THR A 756 42.62 -3.26 -15.93
C THR A 756 42.08 -4.44 -15.13
N ALA A 757 41.20 -5.25 -15.74
CA ALA A 757 40.61 -6.41 -15.08
C ALA A 757 41.66 -7.42 -14.59
N THR A 758 41.53 -7.88 -13.35
CA THR A 758 42.43 -8.87 -12.73
C THR A 758 41.68 -10.12 -12.29
N LYS A 759 42.44 -11.17 -11.92
CA LYS A 759 41.86 -12.40 -11.38
C LYS A 759 41.30 -12.12 -9.96
N PRO A 760 40.17 -12.73 -9.57
CA PRO A 760 39.65 -12.54 -8.22
C PRO A 760 40.62 -12.96 -7.12
N GLY A 761 40.72 -12.10 -6.11
CA GLY A 761 41.72 -12.20 -5.06
C GLY A 761 43.04 -11.49 -5.37
N THR A 762 43.21 -10.93 -6.57
CA THR A 762 44.39 -10.14 -6.97
C THR A 762 43.96 -8.74 -7.42
N GLY A 763 44.67 -7.69 -6.98
CA GLY A 763 44.30 -6.29 -7.25
C GLY A 763 43.26 -5.71 -6.28
N ILE A 764 42.76 -4.51 -6.58
CA ILE A 764 41.77 -3.81 -5.77
C ILE A 764 40.36 -4.34 -6.04
N VAL A 765 39.57 -4.48 -4.97
CA VAL A 765 38.17 -4.89 -5.06
C VAL A 765 37.31 -3.68 -5.36
N ILE A 766 36.46 -3.80 -6.36
CA ILE A 766 35.55 -2.74 -6.80
C ILE A 766 34.10 -3.20 -6.75
N ALA A 767 33.19 -2.23 -6.65
CA ALA A 767 31.76 -2.43 -6.83
C ALA A 767 31.34 -1.79 -8.16
N VAL A 768 30.86 -2.60 -9.10
CA VAL A 768 30.41 -2.16 -10.43
C VAL A 768 28.89 -2.14 -10.47
N LYS A 769 28.29 -0.95 -10.42
CA LYS A 769 26.85 -0.75 -10.56
C LYS A 769 26.52 -0.68 -12.05
N ARG A 770 25.77 -1.67 -12.54
CA ARG A 770 25.18 -1.69 -13.89
C ARG A 770 23.74 -1.19 -13.77
N LEU A 771 23.43 -0.08 -14.43
CA LEU A 771 22.10 0.52 -14.37
C LEU A 771 21.11 -0.24 -15.27
N ASN A 772 19.82 -0.20 -14.92
CA ASN A 772 18.75 -0.82 -15.71
C ASN A 772 18.61 -0.12 -17.08
N GLN A 773 18.39 -0.92 -18.13
CA GLN A 773 18.37 -0.45 -19.53
C GLN A 773 17.02 0.14 -19.97
N GLU A 774 15.99 0.08 -19.12
CA GLU A 774 14.64 0.56 -19.42
C GLU A 774 14.49 2.08 -19.15
N GLY A 775 14.89 2.91 -20.12
CA GLY A 775 14.48 4.31 -20.24
C GLY A 775 15.47 5.40 -19.80
N PHE A 776 15.18 6.65 -20.20
CA PHE A 776 15.99 7.86 -19.96
C PHE A 776 16.28 8.18 -18.47
N GLN A 777 15.58 7.55 -17.54
CA GLN A 777 15.78 7.75 -16.10
C GLN A 777 17.14 7.24 -15.63
N GLY A 778 17.56 6.04 -16.06
CA GLY A 778 18.85 5.46 -15.67
C GLY A 778 20.04 6.30 -16.15
N HIS A 779 19.97 6.84 -17.35
CA HIS A 779 21.00 7.73 -17.89
C HIS A 779 21.10 9.07 -17.11
N ARG A 780 19.97 9.64 -16.69
CA ARG A 780 19.96 10.88 -15.90
C ARG A 780 20.59 10.67 -14.52
N GLU A 781 20.21 9.61 -13.82
CA GLU A 781 20.77 9.27 -12.50
C GLU A 781 22.27 8.97 -12.61
N TRP A 782 22.68 8.25 -13.64
CA TRP A 782 24.09 8.02 -13.96
C TRP A 782 24.87 9.33 -14.09
N LEU A 783 24.37 10.25 -14.91
CA LEU A 783 25.05 11.53 -15.18
C LEU A 783 25.15 12.39 -13.91
N VAL A 784 24.11 12.36 -13.06
CA VAL A 784 24.11 13.03 -11.76
C VAL A 784 25.18 12.44 -10.82
N GLU A 785 25.29 11.12 -10.75
CA GLU A 785 26.31 10.46 -9.91
C GLU A 785 27.74 10.76 -10.38
N VAL A 786 27.99 10.68 -11.70
CA VAL A 786 29.28 11.06 -12.29
C VAL A 786 29.61 12.52 -11.98
N ASN A 787 28.64 13.42 -12.12
CA ASN A 787 28.84 14.84 -11.86
C ASN A 787 29.22 15.12 -10.39
N TYR A 788 28.49 14.58 -9.40
CA TYR A 788 28.76 14.86 -7.99
C TYR A 788 29.95 14.08 -7.44
N LEU A 789 29.98 12.75 -7.60
CA LEU A 789 31.05 11.93 -7.02
C LEU A 789 32.36 12.01 -7.82
N GLY A 790 32.33 12.47 -9.08
CA GLY A 790 33.54 12.80 -9.84
C GLY A 790 34.26 14.07 -9.35
N GLN A 791 33.58 14.91 -8.55
CA GLN A 791 34.10 16.20 -8.09
C GLN A 791 34.24 16.28 -6.56
N LEU A 792 33.42 15.54 -5.81
CA LEU A 792 33.41 15.58 -4.36
C LEU A 792 34.29 14.46 -3.78
N TYR A 793 35.19 14.84 -2.87
CA TYR A 793 35.99 13.89 -2.09
C TYR A 793 35.86 14.17 -0.59
N HIS A 794 35.42 13.17 0.17
CA HIS A 794 35.34 13.27 1.63
C HIS A 794 35.40 11.87 2.28
N PRO A 795 36.04 11.70 3.46
CA PRO A 795 36.17 10.39 4.12
C PRO A 795 34.85 9.68 4.45
N ASN A 796 33.73 10.43 4.52
CA ASN A 796 32.38 9.90 4.75
C ASN A 796 31.48 9.92 3.49
N LEU A 797 32.07 9.98 2.29
CA LEU A 797 31.40 9.77 1.01
C LEU A 797 32.06 8.60 0.27
N VAL A 798 31.29 7.78 -0.43
CA VAL A 798 31.82 6.68 -1.23
C VAL A 798 32.53 7.23 -2.46
N ARG A 799 33.74 6.76 -2.72
CA ARG A 799 34.57 7.19 -3.85
C ARG A 799 34.12 6.51 -5.15
N LEU A 800 33.80 7.32 -6.15
CA LEU A 800 33.66 6.88 -7.54
C LEU A 800 35.05 6.79 -8.19
N ILE A 801 35.36 5.64 -8.77
CA ILE A 801 36.64 5.32 -9.43
C ILE A 801 36.55 5.62 -10.92
N GLY A 802 35.40 5.34 -11.52
CA GLY A 802 35.20 5.54 -12.95
C GLY A 802 33.82 5.12 -13.42
N TYR A 803 33.64 5.12 -14.73
CA TYR A 803 32.36 4.83 -15.38
C TYR A 803 32.56 4.09 -16.71
N CYS A 804 31.48 3.54 -17.25
CA CYS A 804 31.43 3.03 -18.62
C CYS A 804 30.21 3.62 -19.34
N LEU A 805 30.46 4.14 -20.54
CA LEU A 805 29.49 4.71 -21.46
C LEU A 805 29.78 4.15 -22.87
N GLU A 806 29.21 2.98 -23.18
CA GLU A 806 29.35 2.33 -24.49
C GLU A 806 27.98 1.83 -24.94
N ASP A 807 27.55 2.19 -26.15
CA ASP A 807 26.23 1.84 -26.71
C ASP A 807 25.07 2.10 -25.71
N GLU A 808 24.36 1.04 -25.32
CA GLU A 808 23.27 1.05 -24.33
C GLU A 808 23.73 0.65 -22.91
N HIS A 809 25.03 0.62 -22.66
CA HIS A 809 25.62 0.24 -21.38
C HIS A 809 26.01 1.49 -20.58
N ARG A 810 25.44 1.61 -19.37
CA ARG A 810 25.75 2.65 -18.39
C ARG A 810 26.18 1.98 -17.09
N LEU A 811 27.45 2.10 -16.73
CA LEU A 811 27.99 1.51 -15.50
C LEU A 811 28.79 2.53 -14.68
N LEU A 812 28.82 2.34 -13.37
CA LEU A 812 29.58 3.11 -12.40
C LEU A 812 30.46 2.18 -11.58
N VAL A 813 31.70 2.59 -11.32
CA VAL A 813 32.71 1.80 -10.61
C VAL A 813 33.07 2.51 -9.32
N TYR A 814 32.77 1.91 -8.17
CA TYR A 814 33.03 2.46 -6.84
C TYR A 814 34.09 1.66 -6.09
N GLU A 815 34.64 2.26 -5.04
CA GLU A 815 35.34 1.51 -4.00
C GLU A 815 34.40 0.46 -3.39
N PHE A 816 34.94 -0.74 -3.11
CA PHE A 816 34.16 -1.79 -2.47
C PHE A 816 34.03 -1.55 -0.95
N MET A 817 32.81 -1.64 -0.44
CA MET A 817 32.49 -1.46 0.98
C MET A 817 32.21 -2.82 1.64
N PRO A 818 33.20 -3.44 2.30
CA PRO A 818 33.14 -4.86 2.69
C PRO A 818 32.16 -5.18 3.82
N ARG A 819 31.75 -4.19 4.62
CA ARG A 819 30.70 -4.36 5.64
C ARG A 819 29.31 -4.05 5.07
N GLY A 820 29.19 -3.71 3.79
CA GLY A 820 27.89 -3.47 3.17
C GLY A 820 27.14 -2.28 3.79
N SER A 821 25.81 -2.28 3.69
CA SER A 821 24.99 -1.16 4.16
C SER A 821 24.65 -1.24 5.64
N LEU A 822 24.44 -0.09 6.27
CA LEU A 822 23.94 0.02 7.65
C LEU A 822 22.58 -0.70 7.80
N LYS A 823 21.73 -0.68 6.77
CA LYS A 823 20.48 -1.47 6.73
C LYS A 823 20.74 -2.96 7.00
N ASN A 824 21.81 -3.53 6.44
CA ASN A 824 22.15 -4.94 6.68
C ASN A 824 22.50 -5.16 8.16
N HIS A 825 23.21 -4.23 8.78
CA HIS A 825 23.58 -4.34 10.19
C HIS A 825 22.47 -4.02 11.20
N LEU A 826 21.46 -3.25 10.79
CA LEU A 826 20.32 -2.88 11.65
C LEU A 826 19.13 -3.83 11.50
N PHE A 827 18.89 -4.35 10.30
CA PHE A 827 17.63 -5.02 9.96
C PHE A 827 17.76 -6.41 9.34
N ARG A 828 18.92 -6.82 8.80
CA ARG A 828 19.10 -8.21 8.31
C ARG A 828 19.58 -9.11 9.46
N ARG A 829 18.87 -10.21 9.70
CA ARG A 829 19.27 -11.29 10.62
C ARG A 829 19.89 -12.43 9.81
N GLY A 830 21.21 -12.40 9.61
CA GLY A 830 21.96 -13.46 8.94
C GLY A 830 23.41 -13.48 9.42
N SER A 831 24.07 -14.65 9.39
CA SER A 831 25.40 -14.89 9.95
C SER A 831 26.55 -14.07 9.34
N TYR A 832 26.32 -13.43 8.19
CA TYR A 832 27.36 -12.73 7.41
C TYR A 832 27.64 -11.29 7.88
N PHE A 833 26.65 -10.57 8.42
CA PHE A 833 26.82 -9.20 8.93
C PHE A 833 26.45 -9.13 10.42
N GLN A 834 27.43 -8.82 11.27
CA GLN A 834 27.19 -8.76 12.72
C GLN A 834 26.44 -7.48 13.13
N PRO A 835 25.49 -7.55 14.08
CA PRO A 835 24.85 -6.35 14.63
C PRO A 835 25.88 -5.39 15.22
N LEU A 836 25.71 -4.09 14.99
CA LEU A 836 26.61 -3.08 15.54
C LEU A 836 26.34 -2.91 17.05
N SER A 837 27.43 -2.87 17.83
CA SER A 837 27.40 -2.40 19.22
C SER A 837 26.95 -0.93 19.27
N TRP A 838 26.47 -0.48 20.42
CA TRP A 838 26.04 0.91 20.59
C TRP A 838 27.16 1.92 20.27
N SER A 839 28.40 1.65 20.67
CA SER A 839 29.55 2.51 20.35
C SER A 839 29.81 2.60 18.84
N LEU A 840 29.68 1.48 18.11
CA LEU A 840 29.77 1.47 16.66
C LEU A 840 28.59 2.17 15.99
N ARG A 841 27.36 2.03 16.52
CA ARG A 841 26.20 2.80 16.04
C ARG A 841 26.41 4.30 16.20
N MET A 842 26.93 4.74 17.34
CA MET A 842 27.28 6.15 17.57
C MET A 842 28.39 6.63 16.63
N LYS A 843 29.41 5.80 16.38
CA LYS A 843 30.47 6.09 15.41
C LYS A 843 29.91 6.23 13.98
N VAL A 844 29.01 5.34 13.58
CA VAL A 844 28.35 5.35 12.27
C VAL A 844 27.45 6.57 12.13
N ALA A 845 26.62 6.88 13.13
CA ALA A 845 25.76 8.06 13.14
C ALA A 845 26.59 9.35 13.02
N LEU A 846 27.70 9.44 13.77
CA LEU A 846 28.62 10.57 13.68
C LEU A 846 29.26 10.67 12.29
N GLY A 847 29.67 9.55 11.69
CA GLY A 847 30.24 9.53 10.33
C GLY A 847 29.23 9.96 9.27
N ALA A 848 27.99 9.45 9.34
CA ALA A 848 26.92 9.84 8.43
C ALA A 848 26.57 11.34 8.57
N ALA A 849 26.51 11.85 9.80
CA ALA A 849 26.29 13.26 10.08
C ALA A 849 27.44 14.14 9.55
N LYS A 850 28.69 13.70 9.65
CA LYS A 850 29.85 14.40 9.06
C LYS A 850 29.77 14.45 7.53
N GLY A 851 29.36 13.35 6.89
CA GLY A 851 29.14 13.30 5.43
C GLY A 851 28.05 14.28 5.00
N LEU A 852 26.90 14.29 5.68
CA LEU A 852 25.83 15.25 5.41
C LEU A 852 26.25 16.71 5.68
N ALA A 853 26.99 16.95 6.76
CA ALA A 853 27.49 18.29 7.10
C ALA A 853 28.46 18.81 6.04
N PHE A 854 29.30 17.95 5.48
CA PHE A 854 30.17 18.30 4.36
C PHE A 854 29.36 18.66 3.10
N LEU A 855 28.34 17.87 2.74
CA LEU A 855 27.47 18.17 1.59
C LEU A 855 26.68 19.47 1.78
N HIS A 856 26.30 19.80 3.01
CA HIS A 856 25.56 21.02 3.34
C HIS A 856 26.45 22.23 3.66
N SER A 857 27.76 22.13 3.47
CA SER A 857 28.69 23.21 3.78
C SER A 857 28.44 24.40 2.85
N ALA A 858 28.93 25.58 3.25
CA ALA A 858 28.82 26.79 2.44
C ALA A 858 29.58 26.67 1.10
N GLU A 859 30.54 25.75 1.01
CA GLU A 859 31.38 25.52 -0.16
C GLU A 859 30.75 24.55 -1.16
N THR A 860 30.09 23.49 -0.69
CA THR A 860 29.54 22.42 -1.55
C THR A 860 28.07 22.63 -1.89
N LYS A 861 27.26 23.06 -0.92
CA LYS A 861 25.81 23.33 -1.05
C LYS A 861 25.05 22.23 -1.82
N VAL A 862 25.29 20.95 -1.54
CA VAL A 862 24.60 19.83 -2.21
C VAL A 862 23.48 19.29 -1.34
N ILE A 863 22.29 19.12 -1.92
CA ILE A 863 21.14 18.45 -1.31
C ILE A 863 21.16 16.97 -1.73
N TYR A 864 21.34 16.08 -0.76
CA TYR A 864 21.50 14.63 -1.01
C TYR A 864 20.19 13.89 -1.36
N ARG A 865 19.06 14.30 -0.76
CA ARG A 865 17.66 13.82 -1.00
C ARG A 865 17.32 12.35 -0.74
N ASP A 866 18.30 11.45 -0.67
CA ASP A 866 18.05 10.02 -0.42
C ASP A 866 18.82 9.48 0.80
N PHE A 867 18.72 10.20 1.92
CA PHE A 867 19.33 9.77 3.18
C PHE A 867 18.51 8.66 3.83
N LYS A 868 19.04 7.45 3.78
CA LYS A 868 18.43 6.25 4.36
C LYS A 868 19.49 5.24 4.77
N THR A 869 19.10 4.30 5.63
CA THR A 869 20.02 3.29 6.18
C THR A 869 20.63 2.37 5.12
N SER A 870 20.01 2.17 3.95
CA SER A 870 20.62 1.39 2.87
C SER A 870 21.73 2.13 2.12
N ASN A 871 21.75 3.46 2.17
CA ASN A 871 22.71 4.29 1.43
C ASN A 871 23.90 4.72 2.30
N ILE A 872 23.89 4.35 3.59
CA ILE A 872 25.04 4.48 4.48
C ILE A 872 25.82 3.16 4.40
N LEU A 873 26.94 3.15 3.67
CA LEU A 873 27.81 1.99 3.53
C LEU A 873 28.93 2.02 4.57
N LEU A 874 29.40 0.84 4.96
CA LEU A 874 30.40 0.66 6.00
C LEU A 874 31.68 0.04 5.42
N ASP A 875 32.81 0.69 5.70
CA ASP A 875 34.13 0.14 5.36
C ASP A 875 34.54 -0.97 6.35
N SER A 876 35.73 -1.54 6.17
CA SER A 876 36.27 -2.60 7.06
C SER A 876 36.30 -2.20 8.54
N ASN A 877 36.40 -0.90 8.83
CA ASN A 877 36.53 -0.30 10.16
C ASN A 877 35.22 0.30 10.69
N TYR A 878 34.09 -0.01 10.04
CA TYR A 878 32.76 0.54 10.34
C TYR A 878 32.69 2.07 10.27
N ASN A 879 33.53 2.70 9.44
CA ASN A 879 33.34 4.10 9.11
C ASN A 879 32.19 4.22 8.10
N ALA A 880 31.27 5.14 8.39
CA ALA A 880 30.11 5.39 7.54
C ALA A 880 30.50 6.24 6.33
N LYS A 881 30.08 5.81 5.13
CA LYS A 881 30.17 6.57 3.90
C LYS A 881 28.82 6.64 3.20
N LEU A 882 28.40 7.83 2.80
CA LEU A 882 27.18 8.03 2.02
C LEU A 882 27.42 7.62 0.57
N SER A 883 26.45 6.91 -0.02
CA SER A 883 26.49 6.36 -1.38
C SER A 883 25.25 6.74 -2.17
N ASP A 884 25.13 6.36 -3.45
CA ASP A 884 23.89 6.52 -4.22
C ASP A 884 23.45 8.00 -4.38
N PHE A 885 24.22 8.73 -5.19
CA PHE A 885 24.02 10.16 -5.43
C PHE A 885 23.08 10.46 -6.61
N GLY A 886 22.42 9.44 -7.18
CA GLY A 886 21.61 9.60 -8.41
C GLY A 886 20.44 10.57 -8.26
N LEU A 887 20.07 10.86 -7.01
CA LEU A 887 19.06 11.84 -6.64
C LEU A 887 19.66 13.11 -6.02
N ALA A 888 20.97 13.35 -6.03
CA ALA A 888 21.54 14.58 -5.49
C ALA A 888 21.17 15.81 -6.37
N LYS A 889 21.21 17.01 -5.79
CA LYS A 889 20.98 18.28 -6.51
C LYS A 889 21.71 19.43 -5.84
N ASP A 890 22.00 20.48 -6.59
CA ASP A 890 22.54 21.72 -6.05
C ASP A 890 21.51 22.40 -5.15
N GLY A 891 22.01 22.94 -4.05
CA GLY A 891 21.30 23.79 -3.12
C GLY A 891 21.05 25.18 -3.70
N PRO A 892 20.27 26.02 -3.01
CA PRO A 892 19.86 27.29 -3.54
C PRO A 892 21.04 28.28 -3.65
N THR A 893 21.09 29.02 -4.76
CA THR A 893 22.06 30.09 -5.04
C THR A 893 21.46 31.47 -4.72
N GLY A 894 22.29 32.38 -4.17
CA GLY A 894 21.86 33.73 -3.77
C GLY A 894 21.01 33.75 -2.49
N ASP A 895 20.05 34.68 -2.41
CA ASP A 895 19.19 34.92 -1.23
C ASP A 895 18.00 33.93 -1.10
N LYS A 896 17.97 32.86 -1.91
CA LYS A 896 16.90 31.86 -1.90
C LYS A 896 17.10 30.85 -0.77
N SER A 897 16.04 30.55 -0.02
CA SER A 897 16.06 29.56 1.08
C SER A 897 15.70 28.14 0.66
N HIS A 898 15.26 27.92 -0.58
CA HIS A 898 14.68 26.67 -1.07
C HIS A 898 14.99 26.38 -2.54
N VAL A 899 14.96 25.09 -2.91
CA VAL A 899 15.10 24.58 -4.30
C VAL A 899 13.84 23.80 -4.65
N SER A 900 13.18 24.17 -5.75
CA SER A 900 12.00 23.46 -6.26
C SER A 900 12.43 22.25 -7.10
N THR A 901 11.91 21.06 -6.79
CA THR A 901 12.28 19.83 -7.51
C THR A 901 11.30 18.68 -7.26
N ARG A 902 11.08 17.80 -8.27
CA ARG A 902 10.32 16.54 -8.16
C ARG A 902 10.59 15.83 -6.83
N VAL A 903 9.55 15.34 -6.16
CA VAL A 903 9.65 14.56 -4.91
C VAL A 903 10.41 13.27 -5.20
N MET A 904 11.63 13.16 -4.68
CA MET A 904 12.50 12.00 -4.83
C MET A 904 13.08 11.67 -3.47
N ALA A 905 12.45 10.73 -2.77
CA ALA A 905 12.86 10.25 -1.44
C ALA A 905 12.28 8.86 -1.21
N THR A 906 12.94 8.05 -0.39
CA THR A 906 12.44 6.72 -0.02
C THR A 906 11.31 6.84 0.99
N TYR A 907 10.20 6.10 0.77
CA TYR A 907 9.04 6.06 1.65
C TYR A 907 9.45 5.74 3.10
N GLY A 908 8.95 6.51 4.07
CA GLY A 908 9.34 6.44 5.48
C GLY A 908 10.58 7.26 5.89
N TYR A 909 11.33 7.83 4.92
CA TYR A 909 12.46 8.73 5.16
C TYR A 909 12.24 10.14 4.59
N ALA A 910 11.13 10.36 3.87
CA ALA A 910 10.81 11.63 3.25
C ALA A 910 10.27 12.63 4.29
N ALA A 911 10.83 13.83 4.32
CA ALA A 911 10.35 14.89 5.20
C ALA A 911 8.90 15.26 4.83
N PRO A 912 7.97 15.37 5.80
CA PRO A 912 6.56 15.65 5.54
C PRO A 912 6.32 16.90 4.69
N GLU A 913 7.12 17.94 4.89
CA GLU A 913 7.07 19.19 4.12
C GLU A 913 7.53 19.02 2.67
N TYR A 914 8.43 18.09 2.38
CA TYR A 914 8.88 17.80 1.02
C TYR A 914 7.83 17.02 0.23
N LEU A 915 7.13 16.10 0.90
CA LEU A 915 5.96 15.40 0.35
C LEU A 915 4.78 16.36 0.08
N ALA A 916 4.65 17.42 0.88
CA ALA A 916 3.55 18.37 0.80
C ALA A 916 3.78 19.56 -0.15
N THR A 917 5.03 20.00 -0.33
CA THR A 917 5.32 21.27 -1.05
C THR A 917 6.16 21.11 -2.31
N VAL A 918 6.82 19.96 -2.52
CA VAL A 918 7.82 19.76 -3.61
C VAL A 918 9.02 20.73 -3.50
N LEU A 919 9.10 21.51 -2.42
CA LEU A 919 10.19 22.43 -2.11
C LEU A 919 11.15 21.76 -1.13
N VAL A 920 12.45 21.83 -1.42
CA VAL A 920 13.49 21.46 -0.45
C VAL A 920 14.11 22.74 0.11
N SER A 921 13.82 23.04 1.37
CA SER A 921 14.40 24.17 2.10
C SER A 921 15.76 23.83 2.72
N PHE A 922 16.66 24.80 2.85
CA PHE A 922 17.90 24.66 3.63
C PHE A 922 17.63 24.38 5.13
N PHE A 923 16.40 24.59 5.60
CA PHE A 923 15.91 24.25 6.94
C PHE A 923 15.40 22.81 7.08
N LEU A 924 15.42 21.96 6.04
CA LEU A 924 15.18 20.50 6.15
C LEU A 924 16.28 19.75 6.96
N LYS A 925 17.11 20.48 7.72
CA LYS A 925 18.31 19.98 8.40
C LYS A 925 18.05 19.08 9.60
N CYS A 926 16.81 18.90 10.06
CA CYS A 926 16.52 18.16 11.30
C CYS A 926 15.46 17.05 11.20
N TYR A 927 14.70 16.92 10.12
CA TYR A 927 13.62 15.90 10.02
C TYR A 927 14.10 14.46 9.74
N LEU A 928 15.41 14.23 9.69
CA LEU A 928 15.99 12.89 9.44
C LEU A 928 16.41 12.15 10.72
N VAL A 929 15.91 12.55 11.91
CA VAL A 929 16.16 11.81 13.17
C VAL A 929 14.95 11.68 14.10
N ASP A 930 13.71 11.84 13.63
CA ASP A 930 12.53 11.46 14.43
C ASP A 930 11.86 10.19 13.89
#